data_AF-A0A2T7P5H0-F1
#
_entry.id   AF-A0A2T7P5H0-F1
#
_cell.length_a   1.000
_cell.length_b   1.000
_cell.length_c   1.000
_cell.angle_alpha   90.00
_cell.angle_beta   90.00
_cell.angle_gamma   90.00
#
_symmetry.space_group_name_H-M   'P 1'
#
loop_
_entity.id
_entity.type
_entity.pdbx_description
1 polymer ?
#
loop_
_entity_poly.entity_id
_entity_poly.type
_entity_poly.pdbx_seq_one_letter_code
_entity_poly.pdbx_strand_id
1 'polypeptide(L)'
;MVTAYWTFVTLPDKNILWHFQNGNIAELLLREGFARCVDWSIGVVTQGADKYRTAEKVAKEKKLRIWKDYSPPSSVTEVKDKSFVGKVVEIVNGDGLVVKVTDGGFKKVFLASIRPPRLPTDNTENGTVAKEGNKKLRPLYDVPYMFEAREFLRKKLIGKKVTVDVDYIQPANQGFPEKTCCSVTIGGINIAEALVSKGLATVIRYKQDDDQRSSHYDELLAAEARAQKKCVGIFSKKEAPIHRVADIAGDVPKAKQFLPFLQRAGRAEAVVEFVASGSRLRLFLPRETCLITFLISGIDCPKGSRQVQGGQIMAGDPFGEDALLYTKELCLHREVEVEVEAIDKGGNFIGWLFVDGMNLSVALVEAGLAKVHFTAERSPHFSALMKAQEQAKSGRLKIWSTFEEPKQEAVVEEPSERQVNYCNVIITEVTNQFTFFAQKVDDGPQLEKMMDELRKEMESNPPLPGAYTPKRGDLCASKFSGDSQWYRAKVLKVENGKANILFIDFGNKEDTLITNVAALPSAFRTMPSQATEYALAGIALPPDEDSKQEAVDQLYNDIMNRNLLMNKEYKGINADCVTLVAEDGDGKNDIGQMLLGNGFVLVDNRKERRLAKLMADYQRAQEKAKKERLNIWRYGDFTEDDAKEFGYSR
;
A
#
# COMPACT_ATOMS: atom_id res chain seq x y z
N MET A 1 -66.73 3.85 14.36
CA MET A 1 -67.76 4.89 14.14
C MET A 1 -67.82 5.72 15.42
N VAL A 2 -67.51 7.01 15.50
CA VAL A 2 -67.42 8.10 14.51
C VAL A 2 -66.63 9.26 15.15
N THR A 3 -65.58 9.71 14.46
CA THR A 3 -65.00 11.07 14.34
C THR A 3 -65.15 12.09 15.48
N ALA A 4 -64.01 12.54 16.02
CA ALA A 4 -63.84 13.92 16.46
C ALA A 4 -62.67 14.54 15.69
N TYR A 5 -63.03 15.29 14.64
CA TYR A 5 -62.19 16.28 13.99
C TYR A 5 -61.58 17.22 15.04
N TRP A 6 -60.26 17.30 15.10
CA TRP A 6 -59.58 18.55 15.51
C TRP A 6 -58.59 18.89 14.41
N THR A 7 -59.16 19.49 13.36
CA THR A 7 -58.44 20.30 12.39
C THR A 7 -57.68 21.38 13.14
N PHE A 8 -56.39 21.52 12.85
CA PHE A 8 -55.67 22.76 13.12
C PHE A 8 -56.44 23.91 12.46
N VAL A 9 -57.05 24.77 13.26
CA VAL A 9 -57.50 26.08 12.78
C VAL A 9 -56.26 26.95 12.64
N THR A 10 -55.83 27.19 11.41
CA THR A 10 -55.06 28.37 11.07
C THR A 10 -55.91 29.60 11.34
N LEU A 11 -55.51 30.40 12.33
CA LEU A 11 -55.69 31.84 12.32
C LEU A 11 -54.33 32.49 12.57
N PRO A 12 -54.02 33.58 11.84
CA PRO A 12 -52.79 34.32 12.01
C PRO A 12 -52.82 35.02 13.37
N ASP A 13 -51.65 35.06 14.01
CA ASP A 13 -51.36 35.77 15.24
C ASP A 13 -51.88 35.18 16.56
N LYS A 14 -50.88 34.91 17.42
CA LYS A 14 -50.90 34.74 18.90
C LYS A 14 -50.79 33.32 19.44
N ASN A 15 -49.57 33.02 19.88
CA ASN A 15 -49.19 32.06 20.92
C ASN A 15 -50.15 32.08 22.13
N ILE A 16 -50.98 31.05 22.35
CA ILE A 16 -51.53 30.74 23.67
C ILE A 16 -51.69 29.21 23.83
N LEU A 17 -50.77 28.58 24.56
CA LEU A 17 -51.04 27.32 25.28
C LEU A 17 -51.74 27.70 26.59
N TRP A 18 -52.92 27.17 26.85
CA TRP A 18 -53.68 27.40 28.09
C TRP A 18 -52.87 26.89 29.30
N HIS A 19 -52.36 27.81 30.12
CA HIS A 19 -51.77 27.49 31.41
C HIS A 19 -52.88 27.29 32.46
N PHE A 20 -53.11 26.04 32.86
CA PHE A 20 -53.92 25.72 34.04
C PHE A 20 -53.08 25.95 35.30
N GLN A 21 -53.73 26.31 36.42
CA GLN A 21 -53.06 26.66 37.69
C GLN A 21 -52.18 25.53 38.30
N ASN A 22 -52.24 24.30 37.77
CA ASN A 22 -51.52 23.13 38.29
C ASN A 22 -50.72 22.32 37.24
N GLY A 23 -50.40 22.89 36.08
CA GLY A 23 -49.47 22.25 35.12
C GLY A 23 -49.98 22.18 33.68
N ASN A 24 -49.17 21.56 32.82
CA ASN A 24 -49.36 21.51 31.38
C ASN A 24 -50.31 20.36 30.98
N ILE A 25 -51.49 20.68 30.43
CA ILE A 25 -52.52 19.68 30.10
C ILE A 25 -51.98 18.62 29.13
N ALA A 26 -51.18 19.03 28.15
CA ALA A 26 -50.60 18.09 27.19
C ALA A 26 -49.61 17.12 27.87
N GLU A 27 -48.86 17.57 28.88
CA GLU A 27 -48.00 16.68 29.69
C GLU A 27 -48.83 15.64 30.48
N LEU A 28 -49.93 16.07 31.11
CA LEU A 28 -50.82 15.18 31.85
C LEU A 28 -51.50 14.15 30.95
N LEU A 29 -51.99 14.57 29.77
CA LEU A 29 -52.60 13.67 28.79
C LEU A 29 -51.62 12.62 28.27
N LEU A 30 -50.35 13.00 28.07
CA LEU A 30 -49.29 12.05 27.71
C LEU A 30 -49.00 11.09 28.86
N ARG A 31 -48.85 11.60 30.09
CA ARG A 31 -48.53 10.80 31.30
C ARG A 31 -49.59 9.75 31.63
N GLU A 32 -50.86 10.07 31.41
CA GLU A 32 -52.00 9.17 31.65
C GLU A 32 -52.32 8.28 30.44
N GLY A 33 -51.56 8.37 29.34
CA GLY A 33 -51.72 7.54 28.15
C GLY A 33 -52.92 7.90 27.26
N PHE A 34 -53.47 9.11 27.37
CA PHE A 34 -54.55 9.59 26.50
C PHE A 34 -54.05 10.16 25.17
N ALA A 35 -52.79 10.59 25.12
CA ALA A 35 -52.16 11.20 23.96
C ALA A 35 -50.79 10.57 23.69
N ARG A 36 -50.25 10.87 22.50
CA ARG A 36 -48.88 10.52 22.07
C ARG A 36 -48.17 11.76 21.52
N CYS A 37 -46.85 11.80 21.63
CA CYS A 37 -46.04 12.88 21.07
C CYS A 37 -46.03 12.79 19.54
N VAL A 38 -46.10 13.95 18.88
CA VAL A 38 -46.06 14.04 17.41
C VAL A 38 -44.76 14.71 16.99
N ASP A 39 -43.89 13.96 16.32
CA ASP A 39 -42.50 14.36 16.05
C ASP A 39 -42.36 15.67 15.25
N TRP A 40 -43.28 16.00 14.35
CA TRP A 40 -43.17 17.23 13.54
C TRP A 40 -43.51 18.51 14.33
N SER A 41 -44.28 18.43 15.41
CA SER A 41 -44.71 19.57 16.22
C SER A 41 -44.02 19.64 17.58
N ILE A 42 -43.40 18.56 18.04
CA ILE A 42 -42.78 18.50 19.38
C ILE A 42 -41.56 19.41 19.51
N GLY A 43 -40.82 19.66 18.43
CA GLY A 43 -39.63 20.52 18.44
C GLY A 43 -39.93 22.02 18.56
N VAL A 44 -41.20 22.44 18.49
CA VAL A 44 -41.62 23.86 18.57
C VAL A 44 -42.41 24.18 19.85
N VAL A 45 -42.49 23.23 20.80
CA VAL A 45 -43.20 23.44 22.09
C VAL A 45 -42.38 24.34 23.03
N THR A 46 -43.05 25.27 23.70
CA THR A 46 -42.41 26.32 24.50
C THR A 46 -41.69 25.83 25.76
N GLN A 47 -41.96 24.61 26.24
CA GLN A 47 -41.36 24.04 27.45
C GLN A 47 -40.28 22.97 27.17
N GLY A 48 -39.88 22.81 25.91
CA GLY A 48 -38.95 21.76 25.47
C GLY A 48 -39.62 20.39 25.33
N ALA A 49 -39.08 19.55 24.44
CA ALA A 49 -39.65 18.24 24.13
C ALA A 49 -39.53 17.23 25.29
N ASP A 50 -38.49 17.36 26.13
CA ASP A 50 -38.13 16.37 27.15
C ASP A 50 -39.24 16.07 28.15
N LYS A 51 -39.97 17.08 28.61
CA LYS A 51 -41.07 16.91 29.57
C LYS A 51 -42.19 16.07 28.98
N TYR A 52 -42.55 16.34 27.74
CA TYR A 52 -43.60 15.61 27.02
C TYR A 52 -43.17 14.17 26.70
N ARG A 53 -41.91 13.96 26.26
CA ARG A 53 -41.35 12.63 26.02
C ARG A 53 -41.26 11.80 27.30
N THR A 54 -40.86 12.43 28.41
CA THR A 54 -40.81 11.77 29.73
C THR A 54 -42.20 11.37 30.19
N ALA A 55 -43.20 12.23 30.01
CA ALA A 55 -44.59 11.92 30.31
C ALA A 55 -45.11 10.73 29.49
N GLU A 56 -44.90 10.74 28.17
CA GLU A 56 -45.27 9.63 27.28
C GLU A 56 -44.55 8.31 27.66
N LYS A 57 -43.27 8.37 28.02
CA LYS A 57 -42.49 7.21 28.47
C LYS A 57 -43.11 6.56 29.71
N VAL A 58 -43.54 7.36 30.69
CA VAL A 58 -44.24 6.85 31.89
C VAL A 58 -45.50 6.08 31.51
N ALA A 59 -46.27 6.56 30.52
CA ALA A 59 -47.46 5.88 30.05
C ALA A 59 -47.15 4.59 29.28
N LYS A 60 -46.08 4.58 28.47
CA LYS A 60 -45.57 3.38 27.78
C LYS A 60 -45.10 2.29 28.76
N GLU A 61 -44.28 2.65 29.75
CA GLU A 61 -43.77 1.72 30.77
C GLU A 61 -44.89 1.10 31.59
N LYS A 62 -45.89 1.89 31.95
CA LYS A 62 -47.08 1.43 32.69
C LYS A 62 -48.15 0.80 31.80
N LYS A 63 -47.92 0.72 30.49
CA LYS A 63 -48.88 0.23 29.48
C LYS A 63 -50.29 0.83 29.63
N LEU A 64 -50.34 2.14 29.84
CA LEU A 64 -51.60 2.85 30.08
C LEU A 64 -52.35 3.10 28.77
N ARG A 65 -53.64 2.73 28.75
CA ARG A 65 -54.63 3.13 27.72
C ARG A 65 -54.19 2.83 26.29
N ILE A 66 -53.82 3.85 25.50
CA ILE A 66 -53.39 3.67 24.10
C ILE A 66 -52.10 2.83 24.01
N TRP A 67 -51.38 2.68 25.11
CA TRP A 67 -50.16 1.87 25.24
C TRP A 67 -50.40 0.48 25.87
N LYS A 68 -51.64 0.02 26.01
CA LYS A 68 -51.95 -1.29 26.62
C LYS A 68 -51.27 -2.47 25.91
N ASP A 69 -51.15 -2.38 24.58
CA ASP A 69 -50.54 -3.38 23.71
C ASP A 69 -49.09 -3.01 23.34
N TYR A 70 -48.53 -1.98 24.00
CA TYR A 70 -47.16 -1.56 23.76
C TYR A 70 -46.19 -2.67 24.18
N SER A 71 -45.38 -3.10 23.21
CA SER A 71 -44.22 -3.95 23.44
C SER A 71 -42.97 -3.12 23.12
N PRO A 72 -41.99 -3.06 24.05
CA PRO A 72 -40.72 -2.42 23.73
C PRO A 72 -40.07 -3.19 22.57
N PRO A 73 -39.36 -2.51 21.64
CA PRO A 73 -38.71 -3.18 20.53
C PRO A 73 -37.79 -4.30 21.01
N SER A 74 -37.87 -5.46 20.38
CA SER A 74 -37.09 -6.67 20.68
C SER A 74 -35.57 -6.52 20.46
N SER A 75 -35.09 -5.33 20.08
CA SER A 75 -33.69 -5.01 19.80
C SER A 75 -32.97 -4.30 20.95
N VAL A 76 -33.62 -4.06 22.09
CA VAL A 76 -32.91 -3.75 23.34
C VAL A 76 -32.40 -5.06 23.93
N THR A 77 -31.57 -5.78 23.16
CA THR A 77 -30.69 -6.78 23.73
C THR A 77 -29.90 -6.06 24.82
N GLU A 78 -29.65 -6.69 25.97
CA GLU A 78 -28.71 -6.18 26.96
C GLU A 78 -27.35 -5.96 26.29
N VAL A 79 -27.16 -4.76 25.72
CA VAL A 79 -25.91 -4.41 25.03
C VAL A 79 -24.88 -4.32 26.14
N LYS A 80 -24.06 -5.37 26.26
CA LYS A 80 -22.78 -5.30 26.98
C LYS A 80 -22.07 -4.03 26.49
N ASP A 81 -21.85 -3.10 27.39
CA ASP A 81 -21.28 -1.77 27.12
C ASP A 81 -22.22 -0.79 26.40
N LYS A 82 -23.39 -0.49 26.98
CA LYS A 82 -24.32 0.57 26.52
C LYS A 82 -23.63 1.92 26.23
N SER A 83 -22.56 2.22 26.96
CA SER A 83 -21.71 3.38 26.75
C SER A 83 -20.25 2.98 26.88
N PHE A 84 -19.39 3.48 26.00
CA PHE A 84 -17.95 3.28 26.09
C PHE A 84 -17.17 4.47 25.54
N VAL A 85 -15.91 4.57 25.96
CA VAL A 85 -14.98 5.59 25.47
C VAL A 85 -13.92 4.91 24.61
N GLY A 86 -13.59 5.51 23.47
CA GLY A 86 -12.55 4.98 22.60
C GLY A 86 -11.94 6.02 21.69
N LYS A 87 -10.81 5.66 21.07
CA LYS A 87 -10.09 6.52 20.12
C LYS A 87 -10.56 6.23 18.70
N VAL A 88 -10.95 7.25 17.94
CA VAL A 88 -11.34 7.08 16.54
C VAL A 88 -10.09 6.83 15.69
N VAL A 89 -10.09 5.72 14.93
CA VAL A 89 -8.97 5.29 14.09
C VAL A 89 -9.28 5.32 12.59
N GLU A 90 -10.56 5.29 12.20
CA GLU A 90 -10.98 5.33 10.79
C GLU A 90 -12.33 6.03 10.66
N ILE A 91 -12.52 6.76 9.56
CA ILE A 91 -13.78 7.40 9.17
C ILE A 91 -14.27 6.75 7.88
N VAL A 92 -15.40 6.07 7.95
CA VAL A 92 -16.00 5.37 6.82
C VAL A 92 -17.10 6.24 6.23
N ASN A 93 -16.82 6.87 5.08
CA ASN A 93 -17.72 7.80 4.39
C ASN A 93 -18.17 8.96 5.32
N GLY A 94 -19.47 9.23 5.39
CA GLY A 94 -20.05 10.38 6.13
C GLY A 94 -20.78 10.02 7.43
N ASP A 95 -20.85 8.74 7.81
CA ASP A 95 -21.64 8.28 8.96
C ASP A 95 -21.02 7.12 9.75
N GLY A 96 -20.03 6.42 9.20
CA GLY A 96 -19.37 5.29 9.86
C GLY A 96 -18.04 5.70 10.53
N LEU A 97 -17.76 5.10 11.68
CA LEU A 97 -16.53 5.31 12.45
C LEU A 97 -15.98 3.95 12.90
N VAL A 98 -14.66 3.80 12.92
CA VAL A 98 -14.02 2.69 13.62
C VAL A 98 -13.35 3.26 14.86
N VAL A 99 -13.70 2.70 16.01
CA VAL A 99 -13.26 3.15 17.32
C VAL A 99 -12.46 2.04 17.99
N LYS A 100 -11.24 2.35 18.41
CA LYS A 100 -10.41 1.51 19.27
C LYS A 100 -10.82 1.72 20.72
N VAL A 101 -11.38 0.70 21.34
CA VAL A 101 -11.84 0.72 22.73
C VAL A 101 -10.63 0.51 23.65
N THR A 102 -10.74 0.88 24.93
CA THR A 102 -9.66 0.79 25.92
C THR A 102 -9.16 -0.63 26.18
N ASP A 103 -9.97 -1.65 25.87
CA ASP A 103 -9.60 -3.07 25.90
C ASP A 103 -8.70 -3.51 24.73
N GLY A 104 -8.42 -2.60 23.78
CA GLY A 104 -7.62 -2.87 22.59
C GLY A 104 -8.42 -3.35 21.38
N GLY A 105 -9.72 -3.63 21.54
CA GLY A 105 -10.60 -4.06 20.46
C GLY A 105 -11.02 -2.92 19.52
N PHE A 106 -11.46 -3.28 18.31
CA PHE A 106 -12.01 -2.33 17.33
C PHE A 106 -13.51 -2.56 17.16
N LYS A 107 -14.31 -1.50 17.35
CA LYS A 107 -15.75 -1.51 17.10
C LYS A 107 -16.07 -0.57 15.95
N LYS A 108 -16.77 -1.08 14.92
CA LYS A 108 -17.32 -0.25 13.84
C LYS A 108 -18.72 0.22 14.24
N VAL A 109 -18.90 1.53 14.32
CA VAL A 109 -20.16 2.17 14.73
C VAL A 109 -20.64 3.13 13.67
N PHE A 110 -21.95 3.38 13.65
CA PHE A 110 -22.60 4.32 12.73
C PHE A 110 -23.33 5.38 13.53
N LEU A 111 -23.37 6.61 13.01
CA LEU A 111 -24.10 7.70 13.65
C LEU A 111 -25.62 7.43 13.58
N ALA A 112 -26.27 7.42 14.74
CA ALA A 112 -27.69 7.10 14.87
C ALA A 112 -28.59 8.14 14.20
N SER A 113 -29.70 7.68 13.62
CA SER A 113 -30.78 8.50 13.07
C SER A 113 -30.41 9.56 12.03
N ILE A 114 -29.24 9.43 11.40
CA ILE A 114 -28.85 10.27 10.25
C ILE A 114 -28.56 9.42 9.01
N ARG A 115 -28.60 10.05 7.84
CA ARG A 115 -28.09 9.48 6.60
C ARG A 115 -27.02 10.39 6.03
N PRO A 116 -25.88 9.83 5.60
CA PRO A 116 -24.88 10.58 4.85
C PRO A 116 -25.48 10.97 3.49
N PRO A 117 -24.86 11.92 2.77
CA PRO A 117 -25.28 12.26 1.42
C PRO A 117 -25.30 11.03 0.50
N ARG A 118 -26.24 10.98 -0.43
CA ARG A 118 -26.39 9.89 -1.40
C ARG A 118 -26.76 10.47 -2.76
N LEU A 119 -26.43 9.77 -3.83
CA LEU A 119 -27.01 10.08 -5.12
C LEU A 119 -28.52 9.82 -5.07
N PRO A 120 -29.34 10.65 -5.73
CA PRO A 120 -30.75 10.33 -5.95
C PRO A 120 -30.85 8.95 -6.60
N THR A 121 -31.57 8.02 -5.97
CA THR A 121 -32.01 6.81 -6.67
C THR A 121 -33.14 7.23 -7.58
N ASP A 122 -32.89 7.32 -8.88
CA ASP A 122 -34.00 7.34 -9.84
C ASP A 122 -34.81 6.06 -9.62
N ASN A 123 -36.11 6.21 -9.38
CA ASN A 123 -37.07 5.12 -9.28
C ASN A 123 -37.24 4.45 -10.64
N THR A 124 -36.26 3.68 -11.09
CA THR A 124 -36.45 2.70 -12.16
C THR A 124 -36.54 1.31 -11.53
N GLU A 125 -37.73 0.72 -11.62
CA GLU A 125 -38.09 -0.62 -11.16
C GLU A 125 -37.31 -1.78 -11.83
N ASN A 126 -36.20 -1.52 -12.51
CA ASN A 126 -35.31 -2.56 -13.02
C ASN A 126 -33.87 -2.13 -12.76
N GLY A 127 -33.21 -2.84 -11.83
CA GLY A 127 -31.89 -2.56 -11.26
C GLY A 127 -30.75 -2.42 -12.26
N THR A 128 -30.77 -1.34 -13.02
CA THR A 128 -29.67 -0.86 -13.84
C THR A 128 -29.55 0.63 -13.60
N VAL A 129 -28.69 0.99 -12.64
CA VAL A 129 -28.22 2.37 -12.49
C VAL A 129 -27.63 2.79 -13.83
N ALA A 130 -28.16 3.87 -14.40
CA ALA A 130 -27.72 4.42 -15.67
C ALA A 130 -26.20 4.60 -15.65
N LYS A 131 -25.50 3.81 -16.47
CA LYS A 131 -24.08 4.00 -16.77
C LYS A 131 -23.97 5.22 -17.70
N GLU A 132 -23.85 6.41 -17.14
CA GLU A 132 -23.21 7.50 -17.88
C GLU A 132 -21.70 7.20 -17.96
N GLY A 133 -21.33 6.48 -19.02
CA GLY A 133 -19.95 6.18 -19.37
C GLY A 133 -19.31 5.07 -18.51
N ASN A 134 -18.28 4.43 -19.06
CA ASN A 134 -17.54 3.30 -18.48
C ASN A 134 -16.75 3.63 -17.18
N LYS A 135 -17.07 4.70 -16.45
CA LYS A 135 -16.35 5.10 -15.23
C LYS A 135 -16.97 4.48 -13.98
N LYS A 136 -16.13 3.79 -13.20
CA LYS A 136 -16.49 3.24 -11.89
C LYS A 136 -16.79 4.39 -10.91
N LEU A 137 -18.03 4.47 -10.42
CA LEU A 137 -18.45 5.45 -9.41
C LEU A 137 -17.56 5.33 -8.16
N ARG A 138 -17.05 6.47 -7.69
CA ARG A 138 -16.27 6.65 -6.45
C ARG A 138 -17.11 7.44 -5.46
N PRO A 139 -17.80 6.78 -4.52
CA PRO A 139 -18.76 7.44 -3.63
C PRO A 139 -18.22 8.66 -2.89
N LEU A 140 -16.95 8.64 -2.46
CA LEU A 140 -16.35 9.74 -1.72
C LEU A 140 -16.28 11.05 -2.52
N TYR A 141 -16.02 10.98 -3.83
CA TYR A 141 -15.79 12.16 -4.68
C TYR A 141 -16.98 12.50 -5.58
N ASP A 142 -17.77 11.49 -5.95
CA ASP A 142 -18.84 11.64 -6.94
C ASP A 142 -20.20 11.91 -6.28
N VAL A 143 -20.37 11.59 -4.99
CA VAL A 143 -21.59 11.92 -4.25
C VAL A 143 -21.49 13.36 -3.73
N PRO A 144 -22.42 14.26 -4.08
CA PRO A 144 -22.44 15.64 -3.59
C PRO A 144 -22.32 15.72 -2.06
N TYR A 145 -21.44 16.60 -1.57
CA TYR A 145 -21.20 16.85 -0.14
C TYR A 145 -20.61 15.66 0.67
N MET A 146 -20.32 14.51 0.05
CA MET A 146 -19.75 13.35 0.75
C MET A 146 -18.30 13.60 1.18
N PHE A 147 -17.50 14.21 0.32
CA PHE A 147 -16.12 14.56 0.63
C PHE A 147 -16.05 15.52 1.82
N GLU A 148 -16.91 16.54 1.84
CA GLU A 148 -17.02 17.53 2.91
C GLU A 148 -17.52 16.91 4.22
N ALA A 149 -18.47 15.98 4.15
CA ALA A 149 -18.93 15.21 5.31
C ALA A 149 -17.79 14.38 5.92
N ARG A 150 -17.05 13.63 5.08
CA ARG A 150 -15.91 12.84 5.53
C ARG A 150 -14.78 13.71 6.07
N GLU A 151 -14.42 14.80 5.39
CA GLU A 151 -13.36 15.71 5.83
C GLU A 151 -13.71 16.41 7.15
N PHE A 152 -14.97 16.78 7.34
CA PHE A 152 -15.45 17.32 8.61
C PHE A 152 -15.25 16.32 9.76
N LEU A 153 -15.65 15.06 9.55
CA LEU A 153 -15.46 14.00 10.53
C LEU A 153 -13.98 13.71 10.77
N ARG A 154 -13.17 13.58 9.71
CA ARG A 154 -11.73 13.32 9.77
C ARG A 154 -11.02 14.37 10.61
N LYS A 155 -11.15 15.66 10.25
CA LYS A 155 -10.47 16.76 10.95
C LYS A 155 -10.89 16.88 12.42
N LYS A 156 -12.14 16.54 12.74
CA LYS A 156 -12.67 16.66 14.10
C LYS A 156 -12.38 15.45 14.98
N LEU A 157 -12.33 14.24 14.41
CA LEU A 157 -12.36 13.00 15.18
C LEU A 157 -11.11 12.15 15.08
N ILE A 158 -10.36 12.17 13.98
CA ILE A 158 -9.26 11.23 13.79
C ILE A 158 -8.23 11.36 14.93
N GLY A 159 -7.91 10.23 15.56
CA GLY A 159 -6.99 10.18 16.70
C GLY A 159 -7.53 10.76 18.01
N LYS A 160 -8.75 11.28 18.07
CA LYS A 160 -9.38 11.82 19.28
C LYS A 160 -10.15 10.75 20.05
N LYS A 161 -10.25 10.93 21.37
CA LYS A 161 -11.11 10.12 22.23
C LYS A 161 -12.54 10.66 22.18
N VAL A 162 -13.49 9.77 21.97
CA VAL A 162 -14.93 10.07 21.87
C VAL A 162 -15.71 9.20 22.85
N THR A 163 -16.83 9.72 23.33
CA THR A 163 -17.83 8.94 24.07
C THR A 163 -18.86 8.41 23.07
N VAL A 164 -19.14 7.12 23.14
CA VAL A 164 -20.07 6.41 22.25
C VAL A 164 -21.17 5.78 23.08
N ASP A 165 -22.41 6.20 22.85
CA ASP A 165 -23.61 5.67 23.48
C ASP A 165 -24.41 4.89 22.43
N VAL A 166 -24.61 3.59 22.65
CA VAL A 166 -25.34 2.72 21.71
C VAL A 166 -26.83 2.99 21.84
N ASP A 167 -27.45 3.49 20.77
CA ASP A 167 -28.88 3.82 20.74
C ASP A 167 -29.70 2.59 20.31
N TYR A 168 -29.33 1.96 19.20
CA TYR A 168 -29.99 0.76 18.68
C TYR A 168 -29.08 -0.04 17.75
N ILE A 169 -29.39 -1.31 17.57
CA ILE A 169 -28.71 -2.18 16.61
C ILE A 169 -29.70 -2.50 15.49
N GLN A 170 -29.35 -2.13 14.27
CA GLN A 170 -30.11 -2.53 13.09
C GLN A 170 -29.66 -3.93 12.68
N PRO A 171 -30.55 -4.95 12.73
CA PRO A 171 -30.19 -6.32 12.37
C PRO A 171 -29.81 -6.41 10.89
N ALA A 172 -28.99 -7.41 10.56
CA ALA A 172 -28.63 -7.70 9.18
C ALA A 172 -29.89 -7.95 8.33
N ASN A 173 -29.98 -7.32 7.16
CA ASN A 173 -31.14 -7.45 6.28
C ASN A 173 -30.74 -7.30 4.81
N GLN A 174 -31.27 -8.15 3.93
CA GLN A 174 -31.11 -8.07 2.46
C GLN A 174 -29.67 -7.77 1.98
N GLY A 175 -28.68 -8.51 2.49
CA GLY A 175 -27.28 -8.36 2.10
C GLY A 175 -26.55 -7.17 2.74
N PHE A 176 -27.20 -6.42 3.63
CA PHE A 176 -26.53 -5.43 4.49
C PHE A 176 -26.15 -6.05 5.84
N PRO A 177 -24.91 -5.86 6.32
CA PRO A 177 -24.49 -6.36 7.62
C PRO A 177 -25.23 -5.63 8.75
N GLU A 178 -25.20 -6.23 9.93
CA GLU A 178 -25.65 -5.60 11.16
C GLU A 178 -24.97 -4.22 11.36
N LYS A 179 -25.72 -3.23 11.83
CA LYS A 179 -25.20 -1.89 12.10
C LYS A 179 -25.48 -1.48 13.54
N THR A 180 -24.42 -1.21 14.29
CA THR A 180 -24.50 -0.61 15.61
C THR A 180 -24.64 0.91 15.46
N CYS A 181 -25.82 1.45 15.73
CA CYS A 181 -26.13 2.87 15.62
C CYS A 181 -25.97 3.56 16.98
N CYS A 182 -25.15 4.61 17.02
CA CYS A 182 -24.70 5.24 18.25
C CYS A 182 -24.80 6.77 18.18
N SER A 183 -25.00 7.38 19.35
CA SER A 183 -24.74 8.79 19.58
C SER A 183 -23.26 8.94 19.94
N VAL A 184 -22.54 9.79 19.21
CA VAL A 184 -21.09 10.00 19.40
C VAL A 184 -20.83 11.44 19.78
N THR A 185 -20.17 11.64 20.92
CA THR A 185 -19.96 12.95 21.53
C THR A 185 -18.49 13.19 21.82
N ILE A 186 -18.02 14.42 21.56
CA ILE A 186 -16.67 14.89 21.92
C ILE A 186 -16.73 16.31 22.45
N GLY A 187 -16.22 16.52 23.68
CA GLY A 187 -16.25 17.83 24.35
C GLY A 187 -17.66 18.40 24.49
N GLY A 188 -18.66 17.54 24.74
CA GLY A 188 -20.07 17.93 24.84
C GLY A 188 -20.78 18.21 23.50
N ILE A 189 -20.09 18.03 22.36
CA ILE A 189 -20.69 18.23 21.03
C ILE A 189 -21.13 16.89 20.45
N ASN A 190 -22.42 16.74 20.15
CA ASN A 190 -22.96 15.61 19.40
C ASN A 190 -22.55 15.73 17.92
N ILE A 191 -21.86 14.70 17.41
CA ILE A 191 -21.31 14.70 16.06
C ILE A 191 -22.38 14.60 14.97
N ALA A 192 -23.43 13.82 15.21
CA ALA A 192 -24.54 13.69 14.28
C ALA A 192 -25.28 15.03 14.14
N GLU A 193 -25.52 15.71 15.26
CA GLU A 193 -26.12 17.05 15.26
C GLU A 193 -25.23 18.05 14.50
N ALA A 194 -23.91 18.01 14.73
CA ALA A 194 -22.97 18.90 14.07
C ALA A 194 -22.94 18.71 12.55
N LEU A 195 -22.97 17.47 12.06
CA LEU A 195 -23.07 17.16 10.62
C LEU A 195 -24.37 17.69 10.03
N VAL A 196 -25.50 17.39 10.66
CA VAL A 196 -26.84 17.79 10.19
C VAL A 196 -26.94 19.32 10.16
N SER A 197 -26.45 20.02 11.18
CA SER A 197 -26.48 21.48 11.26
C SER A 197 -25.71 22.20 10.14
N LYS A 198 -24.74 21.51 9.53
CA LYS A 198 -23.95 21.97 8.38
C LYS A 198 -24.53 21.53 7.04
N GLY A 199 -25.63 20.77 7.04
CA GLY A 199 -26.20 20.18 5.83
C GLY A 199 -25.32 19.08 5.23
N LEU A 200 -24.49 18.42 6.04
CA LEU A 200 -23.62 17.31 5.61
C LEU A 200 -24.25 15.94 5.86
N ALA A 201 -25.47 15.91 6.40
CA ALA A 201 -26.29 14.72 6.59
C ALA A 201 -27.78 15.11 6.67
N THR A 202 -28.67 14.15 6.43
CA THR A 202 -30.13 14.28 6.66
C THR A 202 -30.56 13.46 7.86
N VAL A 203 -31.66 13.83 8.49
CA VAL A 203 -32.26 13.07 9.60
C VAL A 203 -33.20 12.00 9.07
N ILE A 204 -33.07 10.78 9.58
CA ILE A 204 -33.98 9.67 9.26
C ILE A 204 -35.36 9.98 9.81
N ARG A 205 -36.39 9.86 8.98
CA ARG A 205 -37.78 9.95 9.42
C ARG A 205 -38.29 8.54 9.76
N TYR A 206 -38.77 8.38 10.98
CA TYR A 206 -39.31 7.13 11.51
C TYR A 206 -40.84 7.12 11.45
N LYS A 207 -41.43 5.93 11.41
CA LYS A 207 -42.87 5.78 11.66
C LYS A 207 -43.13 6.08 13.15
N GLN A 208 -44.32 6.57 13.47
CA GLN A 208 -44.65 7.07 14.82
C GLN A 208 -44.48 6.05 15.95
N ASP A 209 -44.50 4.75 15.65
CA ASP A 209 -44.37 3.68 16.63
C ASP A 209 -43.00 2.97 16.58
N ASP A 210 -42.02 3.54 15.85
CA ASP A 210 -40.68 3.00 15.73
C ASP A 210 -39.72 3.66 16.75
N ASP A 211 -39.41 2.92 17.81
CA ASP A 211 -38.54 3.37 18.90
C ASP A 211 -37.04 3.10 18.61
N GLN A 212 -36.66 2.59 17.43
CA GLN A 212 -35.25 2.38 17.03
C GLN A 212 -34.59 3.66 16.50
N ARG A 213 -34.46 4.67 17.36
CA ARG A 213 -33.91 5.98 17.03
C ARG A 213 -32.91 6.49 18.07
N SER A 214 -32.17 7.53 17.71
CA SER A 214 -31.23 8.21 18.59
C SER A 214 -31.91 8.75 19.84
N SER A 215 -31.22 8.65 20.98
CA SER A 215 -31.58 9.33 22.23
C SER A 215 -31.66 10.85 22.10
N HIS A 216 -31.01 11.44 21.08
CA HIS A 216 -30.95 12.89 20.82
C HIS A 216 -31.76 13.29 19.57
N TYR A 217 -32.78 12.51 19.19
CA TYR A 217 -33.49 12.67 17.93
C TYR A 217 -34.13 14.07 17.72
N ASP A 218 -34.69 14.67 18.78
CA ASP A 218 -35.33 15.99 18.70
C ASP A 218 -34.29 17.10 18.42
N GLU A 219 -33.06 16.99 18.93
CA GLU A 219 -31.94 17.89 18.63
C GLU A 219 -31.51 17.78 17.16
N LEU A 220 -31.48 16.56 16.62
CA LEU A 220 -31.18 16.32 15.20
C LEU A 220 -32.21 16.99 14.30
N LEU A 221 -33.51 16.86 14.61
CA LEU A 221 -34.58 17.53 13.87
C LEU A 221 -34.45 19.05 13.91
N ALA A 222 -34.14 19.62 15.09
CA ALA A 222 -33.90 21.04 15.23
C ALA A 222 -32.68 21.49 14.42
N ALA A 223 -31.60 20.69 14.41
CA ALA A 223 -30.40 20.96 13.61
C ALA A 223 -30.71 20.94 12.11
N GLU A 224 -31.53 20.02 11.63
CA GLU A 224 -31.93 19.93 10.22
C GLU A 224 -32.76 21.14 9.82
N ALA A 225 -33.72 21.55 10.65
CA ALA A 225 -34.52 22.75 10.41
C ALA A 225 -33.63 24.01 10.32
N ARG A 226 -32.59 24.11 11.15
CA ARG A 226 -31.59 25.19 11.07
C ARG A 226 -30.80 25.13 9.76
N ALA A 227 -30.38 23.94 9.33
CA ALA A 227 -29.62 23.76 8.09
C ALA A 227 -30.46 24.10 6.84
N GLN A 228 -31.71 23.67 6.82
CA GLN A 228 -32.69 24.01 5.77
C GLN A 228 -32.94 25.51 5.70
N LYS A 229 -33.20 26.15 6.85
CA LYS A 229 -33.40 27.61 6.92
C LYS A 229 -32.18 28.40 6.44
N LYS A 230 -30.97 27.89 6.71
CA LYS A 230 -29.71 28.50 6.27
C LYS A 230 -29.32 28.13 4.83
N CYS A 231 -30.03 27.20 4.18
CA CYS A 231 -29.71 26.68 2.85
C CYS A 231 -28.24 26.22 2.74
N VAL A 232 -27.76 25.41 3.67
CA VAL A 232 -26.36 24.92 3.71
C VAL A 232 -26.25 23.46 3.29
N GLY A 233 -25.09 23.11 2.73
CA GLY A 233 -24.77 21.73 2.32
C GLY A 233 -25.79 21.18 1.31
N ILE A 234 -26.30 19.98 1.56
CA ILE A 234 -27.33 19.33 0.74
C ILE A 234 -28.64 20.12 0.62
N PHE A 235 -28.90 21.07 1.52
CA PHE A 235 -30.07 21.96 1.46
C PHE A 235 -29.80 23.27 0.72
N SER A 236 -28.57 23.47 0.24
CA SER A 236 -28.21 24.60 -0.60
C SER A 236 -28.89 24.52 -1.95
N LYS A 237 -29.32 25.67 -2.46
CA LYS A 237 -29.81 25.82 -3.84
C LYS A 237 -28.67 26.11 -4.84
N LYS A 238 -27.44 26.30 -4.34
CA LYS A 238 -26.25 26.49 -5.19
C LYS A 238 -25.81 25.13 -5.74
N GLU A 239 -25.12 25.17 -6.87
CA GLU A 239 -24.48 23.97 -7.42
C GLU A 239 -23.58 23.30 -6.38
N ALA A 240 -23.69 21.97 -6.30
CA ALA A 240 -22.89 21.20 -5.37
C ALA A 240 -21.41 21.21 -5.78
N PRO A 241 -20.47 21.19 -4.82
CA PRO A 241 -19.04 21.14 -5.14
C PRO A 241 -18.66 19.87 -5.91
N ILE A 242 -17.93 20.06 -7.02
CA ILE A 242 -17.46 18.97 -7.88
C ILE A 242 -15.99 18.67 -7.56
N HIS A 243 -15.70 17.43 -7.16
CA HIS A 243 -14.34 16.99 -6.83
C HIS A 243 -13.71 16.20 -7.99
N ARG A 244 -12.87 16.87 -8.79
CA ARG A 244 -12.16 16.24 -9.90
C ARG A 244 -10.84 15.63 -9.43
N VAL A 245 -10.91 14.45 -8.82
CA VAL A 245 -9.70 13.75 -8.33
C VAL A 245 -9.16 12.78 -9.39
N ALA A 246 -7.93 12.98 -9.84
CA ALA A 246 -7.24 12.05 -10.73
C ALA A 246 -6.78 10.80 -9.97
N ASP A 247 -6.93 9.60 -10.55
CA ASP A 247 -6.36 8.38 -9.99
C ASP A 247 -5.17 7.93 -10.85
N ILE A 248 -3.97 7.96 -10.25
CA ILE A 248 -2.70 7.60 -10.90
C ILE A 248 -2.26 6.20 -10.45
N ALA A 249 -2.93 5.59 -9.46
CA ALA A 249 -2.57 4.29 -8.92
C ALA A 249 -2.60 3.20 -9.98
N GLY A 250 -1.44 2.57 -10.25
CA GLY A 250 -1.31 1.48 -11.22
C GLY A 250 -1.25 1.93 -12.69
N ASP A 251 -1.22 3.24 -12.97
CA ASP A 251 -1.08 3.80 -14.32
C ASP A 251 0.38 4.21 -14.54
N VAL A 252 1.19 3.29 -15.09
CA VAL A 252 2.64 3.48 -15.27
C VAL A 252 2.97 4.70 -16.15
N PRO A 253 2.31 4.93 -17.31
CA PRO A 253 2.55 6.13 -18.11
C PRO A 253 2.31 7.43 -17.33
N LYS A 254 1.18 7.55 -16.61
CA LYS A 254 0.91 8.75 -15.80
C LYS A 254 1.86 8.87 -14.62
N ALA A 255 2.21 7.77 -13.95
CA ALA A 255 3.17 7.80 -12.85
C ALA A 255 4.53 8.35 -13.31
N LYS A 256 5.02 7.93 -14.49
CA LYS A 256 6.24 8.49 -15.11
C LYS A 256 6.14 9.98 -15.42
N GLN A 257 4.98 10.45 -15.86
CA GLN A 257 4.76 11.88 -16.11
C GLN A 257 4.79 12.71 -14.82
N PHE A 258 4.23 12.20 -13.72
CA PHE A 258 4.16 12.91 -12.44
C PHE A 258 5.45 12.82 -11.61
N LEU A 259 6.25 11.76 -11.78
CA LEU A 259 7.45 11.52 -10.97
C LEU A 259 8.41 12.72 -10.88
N PRO A 260 8.81 13.39 -11.97
CA PRO A 260 9.74 14.52 -11.88
C PRO A 260 9.17 15.70 -11.09
N PHE A 261 7.84 15.90 -11.13
CA PHE A 261 7.19 16.98 -10.39
C PHE A 261 7.17 16.69 -8.89
N LEU A 262 6.87 15.45 -8.52
CA LEU A 262 6.83 15.02 -7.11
C LEU A 262 8.24 14.96 -6.50
N GLN A 263 9.26 14.56 -7.27
CA GLN A 263 10.66 14.62 -6.82
C GLN A 263 11.12 16.06 -6.56
N ARG A 264 10.80 17.00 -7.47
CA ARG A 264 11.16 18.41 -7.31
C ARG A 264 10.38 19.13 -6.22
N ALA A 265 9.19 18.64 -5.88
CA ALA A 265 8.38 19.20 -4.79
C ALA A 265 9.02 18.98 -3.41
N GLY A 266 9.94 18.02 -3.27
CA GLY A 266 10.53 17.67 -1.99
C GLY A 266 9.48 17.06 -1.06
N ARG A 267 9.21 17.72 0.08
CA ARG A 267 8.14 17.34 1.00
C ARG A 267 6.79 17.84 0.50
N ALA A 268 5.98 16.91 0.00
CA ALA A 268 4.61 17.17 -0.41
C ALA A 268 3.61 16.79 0.71
N GLU A 269 2.63 17.64 0.96
CA GLU A 269 1.52 17.33 1.86
C GLU A 269 0.59 16.28 1.24
N ALA A 270 0.19 15.29 2.04
CA ALA A 270 -0.70 14.22 1.63
C ALA A 270 -1.66 13.83 2.75
N VAL A 271 -2.77 13.20 2.38
CA VAL A 271 -3.68 12.52 3.31
C VAL A 271 -3.63 11.02 3.04
N VAL A 272 -3.39 10.22 4.08
CA VAL A 272 -3.42 8.76 3.94
C VAL A 272 -4.86 8.29 3.79
N GLU A 273 -5.26 7.92 2.59
CA GLU A 273 -6.62 7.46 2.28
C GLU A 273 -6.84 5.99 2.62
N PHE A 274 -5.81 5.15 2.45
CA PHE A 274 -5.91 3.72 2.71
C PHE A 274 -4.53 3.13 3.01
N VAL A 275 -4.50 2.11 3.87
CA VAL A 275 -3.29 1.33 4.17
C VAL A 275 -3.53 -0.11 3.73
N ALA A 276 -2.79 -0.54 2.71
CA ALA A 276 -2.92 -1.87 2.11
C ALA A 276 -2.00 -2.91 2.76
N SER A 277 -0.84 -2.48 3.26
CA SER A 277 0.09 -3.27 4.08
C SER A 277 0.89 -2.31 4.97
N GLY A 278 1.72 -2.83 5.87
CA GLY A 278 2.58 -1.98 6.72
C GLY A 278 3.43 -0.97 5.92
N SER A 279 3.85 -1.31 4.70
CA SER A 279 4.66 -0.45 3.83
C SER A 279 3.98 0.04 2.54
N ARG A 280 2.68 -0.23 2.32
CA ARG A 280 1.96 0.20 1.11
C ARG A 280 0.70 0.98 1.44
N LEU A 281 0.64 2.22 0.97
CA LEU A 281 -0.42 3.17 1.27
C LEU A 281 -1.03 3.75 -0.01
N ARG A 282 -2.28 4.20 0.06
CA ARG A 282 -2.86 5.14 -0.92
C ARG A 282 -2.89 6.52 -0.30
N LEU A 283 -2.38 7.48 -1.04
CA LEU A 283 -2.29 8.87 -0.61
C LEU A 283 -3.11 9.75 -1.54
N PHE A 284 -3.84 10.71 -0.96
CA PHE A 284 -4.42 11.83 -1.67
C PHE A 284 -3.49 13.03 -1.53
N LEU A 285 -3.06 13.60 -2.65
CA LEU A 285 -2.26 14.82 -2.71
C LEU A 285 -3.20 16.00 -2.97
N PRO A 286 -3.48 16.87 -1.98
CA PRO A 286 -4.46 17.93 -2.13
C PRO A 286 -4.06 18.97 -3.18
N ARG A 287 -2.76 19.28 -3.29
CA ARG A 287 -2.23 20.29 -4.21
C ARG A 287 -2.37 19.86 -5.67
N GLU A 288 -2.04 18.62 -5.97
CA GLU A 288 -2.14 18.03 -7.31
C GLU A 288 -3.53 17.42 -7.59
N THR A 289 -4.41 17.39 -6.58
CA THR A 289 -5.75 16.78 -6.65
C THR A 289 -5.74 15.36 -7.20
N CYS A 290 -4.79 14.54 -6.76
CA CYS A 290 -4.60 13.19 -7.29
C CYS A 290 -4.41 12.12 -6.20
N LEU A 291 -4.71 10.87 -6.57
CA LEU A 291 -4.47 9.70 -5.76
C LEU A 291 -3.28 8.93 -6.30
N ILE A 292 -2.33 8.61 -5.42
CA ILE A 292 -1.17 7.79 -5.74
C ILE A 292 -1.13 6.54 -4.85
N THR A 293 -0.45 5.50 -5.34
CA THR A 293 -0.02 4.39 -4.47
C THR A 293 1.43 4.63 -4.07
N PHE A 294 1.70 4.56 -2.78
CA PHE A 294 2.98 4.89 -2.17
C PHE A 294 3.55 3.69 -1.43
N LEU A 295 4.84 3.43 -1.63
CA LEU A 295 5.63 2.40 -0.98
C LEU A 295 6.70 3.06 -0.12
N ILE A 296 6.82 2.60 1.13
CA ILE A 296 7.82 3.10 2.06
C ILE A 296 9.22 2.64 1.61
N SER A 297 10.15 3.59 1.50
CA SER A 297 11.55 3.36 1.08
C SER A 297 12.40 2.78 2.22
N GLY A 298 13.49 2.12 1.83
CA GLY A 298 14.55 1.66 2.74
C GLY A 298 14.21 0.51 3.70
N ILE A 299 13.05 -0.12 3.58
CA ILE A 299 12.63 -1.21 4.49
C ILE A 299 11.98 -2.39 3.78
N ASP A 300 12.16 -3.58 4.36
CA ASP A 300 11.42 -4.80 4.07
C ASP A 300 10.37 -5.02 5.16
N CYS A 301 9.10 -4.86 4.80
CA CYS A 301 7.97 -5.04 5.71
C CYS A 301 7.29 -6.39 5.43
N PRO A 302 7.01 -7.22 6.47
CA PRO A 302 6.20 -8.44 6.33
C PRO A 302 4.82 -8.11 5.75
N LYS A 303 4.31 -9.00 4.91
CA LYS A 303 3.02 -8.82 4.24
C LYS A 303 1.91 -9.49 5.04
N GLY A 304 0.82 -8.77 5.29
CA GLY A 304 -0.40 -9.36 5.82
C GLY A 304 -1.03 -10.37 4.86
N SER A 305 -2.05 -11.06 5.34
CA SER A 305 -2.86 -11.96 4.51
C SER A 305 -3.54 -11.19 3.40
N ARG A 306 -3.66 -11.81 2.20
CA ARG A 306 -4.28 -11.14 1.04
C ARG A 306 -5.19 -12.07 0.28
N GLN A 307 -6.32 -11.53 -0.15
CA GLN A 307 -7.26 -12.24 -1.00
C GLN A 307 -6.86 -12.07 -2.47
N VAL A 308 -6.62 -13.19 -3.16
CA VAL A 308 -6.19 -13.22 -4.56
C VAL A 308 -7.43 -13.38 -5.47
N GLN A 309 -7.33 -12.96 -6.73
CA GLN A 309 -8.40 -13.19 -7.72
C GLN A 309 -8.78 -14.67 -7.76
N GLY A 310 -10.06 -14.98 -7.55
CA GLY A 310 -10.56 -16.35 -7.37
C GLY A 310 -11.01 -16.68 -5.93
N GLY A 311 -10.87 -15.75 -4.98
CA GLY A 311 -11.39 -15.89 -3.62
C GLY A 311 -10.48 -16.67 -2.66
N GLN A 312 -9.36 -17.20 -3.15
CA GLN A 312 -8.34 -17.84 -2.31
C GLN A 312 -7.60 -16.81 -1.45
N ILE A 313 -7.43 -17.12 -0.16
CA ILE A 313 -6.69 -16.31 0.80
C ILE A 313 -5.25 -16.83 0.82
N MET A 314 -4.30 -15.98 0.42
CA MET A 314 -2.88 -16.24 0.57
C MET A 314 -2.49 -15.86 2.01
N ALA A 315 -1.89 -16.82 2.73
CA ALA A 315 -1.39 -16.57 4.08
C ALA A 315 -0.33 -15.45 4.08
N GLY A 316 -0.39 -14.60 5.10
CA GLY A 316 0.58 -13.53 5.31
C GLY A 316 1.87 -14.03 5.97
N ASP A 317 2.91 -13.21 5.91
CA ASP A 317 4.13 -13.40 6.67
C ASP A 317 3.88 -13.19 8.18
N PRO A 318 4.67 -13.81 9.07
CA PRO A 318 4.62 -13.53 10.49
C PRO A 318 4.71 -12.03 10.78
N PHE A 319 3.83 -11.53 11.66
CA PHE A 319 3.71 -10.12 12.03
C PHE A 319 3.28 -9.17 10.90
N GLY A 320 2.84 -9.68 9.74
CA GLY A 320 2.34 -8.85 8.63
C GLY A 320 1.04 -8.11 8.98
N GLU A 321 0.15 -8.74 9.75
CA GLU A 321 -1.07 -8.09 10.26
C GLU A 321 -0.75 -7.06 11.36
N ASP A 322 0.21 -7.35 12.24
CA ASP A 322 0.70 -6.38 13.23
C ASP A 322 1.28 -5.13 12.54
N ALA A 323 2.08 -5.30 11.49
CA ALA A 323 2.66 -4.20 10.73
C ALA A 323 1.58 -3.36 10.03
N LEU A 324 0.58 -4.02 9.43
CA LEU A 324 -0.59 -3.34 8.86
C LEU A 324 -1.32 -2.51 9.92
N LEU A 325 -1.59 -3.10 11.08
CA LEU A 325 -2.31 -2.44 12.16
C LEU A 325 -1.52 -1.25 12.72
N TYR A 326 -0.21 -1.41 12.92
CA TYR A 326 0.68 -0.37 13.38
C TYR A 326 0.67 0.85 12.45
N THR A 327 0.84 0.63 11.14
CA THR A 327 0.79 1.71 10.15
C THR A 327 -0.59 2.37 10.11
N LYS A 328 -1.69 1.60 10.22
CA LYS A 328 -3.04 2.17 10.30
C LYS A 328 -3.21 3.08 11.50
N GLU A 329 -2.83 2.65 12.69
CA GLU A 329 -2.98 3.47 13.91
C GLU A 329 -2.13 4.74 13.87
N LEU A 330 -0.97 4.65 13.22
CA LEU A 330 -0.02 5.76 13.15
C LEU A 330 -0.47 6.82 12.13
N CYS A 331 -0.92 6.44 10.93
CA CYS A 331 -1.09 7.40 9.84
C CYS A 331 -2.44 7.38 9.09
N LEU A 332 -3.32 6.39 9.28
CA LEU A 332 -4.58 6.32 8.52
C LEU A 332 -5.43 7.58 8.73
N HIS A 333 -5.86 8.19 7.62
CA HIS A 333 -6.61 9.45 7.55
C HIS A 333 -5.91 10.66 8.22
N ARG A 334 -4.61 10.58 8.50
CA ARG A 334 -3.83 11.72 8.96
C ARG A 334 -3.26 12.48 7.78
N GLU A 335 -3.00 13.76 8.03
CA GLU A 335 -2.16 14.59 7.18
C GLU A 335 -0.71 14.20 7.44
N VAL A 336 0.03 13.97 6.36
CA VAL A 336 1.41 13.48 6.37
C VAL A 336 2.21 14.25 5.34
N GLU A 337 3.53 14.24 5.50
CA GLU A 337 4.46 14.74 4.49
C GLU A 337 5.10 13.55 3.79
N VAL A 338 5.23 13.61 2.47
CA VAL A 338 5.90 12.57 1.69
C VAL A 338 6.99 13.14 0.79
N GLU A 339 8.10 12.41 0.72
CA GLU A 339 9.20 12.68 -0.22
C GLU A 339 9.25 11.53 -1.22
N VAL A 340 9.04 11.82 -2.51
CA VAL A 340 9.02 10.80 -3.57
C VAL A 340 10.42 10.66 -4.18
N GLU A 341 10.96 9.45 -4.18
CA GLU A 341 12.29 9.14 -4.73
C GLU A 341 12.22 8.48 -6.10
N ALA A 342 11.31 7.51 -6.27
CA ALA A 342 11.27 6.68 -7.47
C ALA A 342 9.86 6.15 -7.76
N ILE A 343 9.72 5.39 -8.83
CA ILE A 343 8.55 4.55 -9.10
C ILE A 343 8.98 3.12 -9.38
N ASP A 344 8.17 2.15 -9.00
CA ASP A 344 8.36 0.76 -9.40
C ASP A 344 7.79 0.47 -10.81
N LYS A 345 7.98 -0.77 -11.28
CA LYS A 345 7.46 -1.22 -12.59
C LYS A 345 5.92 -1.24 -12.67
N GLY A 346 5.24 -1.18 -11.53
CA GLY A 346 3.79 -1.14 -11.40
C GLY A 346 3.22 0.28 -11.28
N GLY A 347 4.05 1.32 -11.34
CA GLY A 347 3.61 2.71 -11.18
C GLY A 347 3.29 3.10 -9.73
N ASN A 348 3.80 2.35 -8.76
CA ASN A 348 3.75 2.75 -7.35
C ASN A 348 4.94 3.66 -7.06
N PHE A 349 4.68 4.80 -6.44
CA PHE A 349 5.73 5.72 -6.00
C PHE A 349 6.44 5.16 -4.77
N ILE A 350 7.75 5.31 -4.71
CA ILE A 350 8.60 4.86 -3.60
C ILE A 350 9.19 6.11 -2.93
N GLY A 351 9.17 6.16 -1.61
CA GLY A 351 9.73 7.29 -0.91
C GLY A 351 9.57 7.25 0.62
N TRP A 352 9.82 8.40 1.25
CA TRP A 352 9.76 8.56 2.71
C TRP A 352 8.43 9.20 3.11
N LEU A 353 7.84 8.71 4.20
CA LEU A 353 6.62 9.27 4.77
C LEU A 353 6.89 9.74 6.19
N PHE A 354 6.43 10.95 6.51
CA PHE A 354 6.56 11.57 7.81
C PHE A 354 5.19 11.87 8.41
N VAL A 355 4.97 11.43 9.64
CA VAL A 355 3.76 11.71 10.42
C VAL A 355 4.19 12.52 11.65
N ASP A 356 3.72 13.75 11.79
CA ASP A 356 4.11 14.61 12.92
C ASP A 356 5.66 14.72 13.10
N GLY A 357 6.39 14.75 11.98
CA GLY A 357 7.87 14.77 11.94
C GLY A 357 8.56 13.40 12.12
N MET A 358 7.82 12.34 12.48
CA MET A 358 8.34 10.98 12.62
C MET A 358 8.40 10.27 11.27
N ASN A 359 9.57 9.73 10.91
CA ASN A 359 9.72 8.90 9.71
C ASN A 359 9.09 7.51 9.93
N LEU A 360 8.07 7.17 9.15
CA LEU A 360 7.32 5.91 9.27
C LEU A 360 8.23 4.67 9.07
N SER A 361 9.22 4.75 8.20
CA SER A 361 10.17 3.66 7.95
C SER A 361 10.99 3.34 9.20
N VAL A 362 11.47 4.40 9.88
CA VAL A 362 12.20 4.27 11.15
C VAL A 362 11.28 3.72 12.23
N ALA A 363 10.06 4.23 12.34
CA ALA A 363 9.08 3.79 13.34
C ALA A 363 8.68 2.31 13.18
N LEU A 364 8.59 1.80 11.95
CA LEU A 364 8.31 0.38 11.67
C LEU A 364 9.49 -0.51 12.05
N VAL A 365 10.72 -0.08 11.77
CA VAL A 365 11.94 -0.81 12.12
C VAL A 365 12.14 -0.84 13.64
N GLU A 366 11.96 0.30 14.31
CA GLU A 366 12.09 0.44 15.77
C GLU A 366 11.07 -0.44 16.51
N ALA A 367 9.85 -0.56 15.99
CA ALA A 367 8.83 -1.45 16.54
C ALA A 367 9.11 -2.95 16.26
N GLY A 368 10.17 -3.30 15.52
CA GLY A 368 10.47 -4.67 15.10
C GLY A 368 9.47 -5.21 14.08
N LEU A 369 8.80 -4.34 13.33
CA LEU A 369 7.78 -4.70 12.32
C LEU A 369 8.30 -4.58 10.89
N ALA A 370 9.56 -4.17 10.70
CA ALA A 370 10.25 -4.17 9.42
C ALA A 370 11.76 -4.37 9.61
N LYS A 371 12.46 -4.77 8.54
CA LYS A 371 13.93 -4.86 8.46
C LYS A 371 14.46 -3.76 7.55
N VAL A 372 15.70 -3.32 7.78
CA VAL A 372 16.36 -2.36 6.89
C VAL A 372 16.70 -3.06 5.58
N HIS A 373 16.29 -2.47 4.47
CA HIS A 373 16.61 -2.94 3.12
C HIS A 373 17.85 -2.21 2.58
N PHE A 374 18.64 -2.85 1.72
CA PHE A 374 19.92 -2.30 1.23
C PHE A 374 19.77 -0.95 0.50
N THR A 375 18.59 -0.66 -0.06
CA THR A 375 18.32 0.64 -0.69
C THR A 375 18.41 1.82 0.28
N ALA A 376 18.32 1.56 1.60
CA ALA A 376 18.51 2.58 2.62
C ALA A 376 19.95 3.11 2.69
N GLU A 377 20.97 2.37 2.24
CA GLU A 377 22.39 2.73 2.40
C GLU A 377 22.76 4.08 1.79
N ARG A 378 22.06 4.47 0.71
CA ARG A 378 22.27 5.75 0.00
C ARG A 378 21.41 6.89 0.55
N SER A 379 20.54 6.61 1.51
CA SER A 379 19.60 7.57 2.09
C SER A 379 20.21 8.30 3.29
N PRO A 380 19.87 9.59 3.48
CA PRO A 380 20.21 10.31 4.72
C PRO A 380 19.62 9.66 5.98
N HIS A 381 18.62 8.78 5.84
CA HIS A 381 17.96 8.10 6.96
C HIS A 381 18.63 6.78 7.38
N PHE A 382 19.70 6.35 6.69
CA PHE A 382 20.35 5.07 6.95
C PHE A 382 20.80 4.88 8.41
N SER A 383 21.47 5.88 8.97
CA SER A 383 21.98 5.83 10.36
C SER A 383 20.85 5.66 11.38
N ALA A 384 19.73 6.37 11.19
CA ALA A 384 18.56 6.27 12.05
C ALA A 384 17.88 4.89 11.93
N LEU A 385 17.77 4.37 10.71
CA LEU A 385 17.23 3.02 10.45
C LEU A 385 18.08 1.92 11.09
N MET A 386 19.40 2.01 10.97
CA MET A 386 20.31 1.03 11.58
C MET A 386 20.23 1.05 13.11
N LYS A 387 20.18 2.25 13.71
CA LYS A 387 20.01 2.41 15.16
C LYS A 387 18.68 1.81 15.64
N ALA A 388 17.59 2.10 14.93
CA ALA A 388 16.27 1.55 15.22
C ALA A 388 16.25 0.01 15.12
N GLN A 389 16.94 -0.55 14.12
CA GLN A 389 17.00 -1.99 13.94
C GLN A 389 17.76 -2.68 15.07
N GLU A 390 18.87 -2.08 15.52
CA GLU A 390 19.66 -2.61 16.63
C GLU A 390 18.86 -2.61 17.94
N GLN A 391 18.08 -1.55 18.17
CA GLN A 391 17.17 -1.47 19.31
C GLN A 391 16.08 -2.56 19.24
N ALA A 392 15.48 -2.78 18.07
CA ALA A 392 14.46 -3.81 17.90
C ALA A 392 15.02 -5.24 18.07
N LYS A 393 16.26 -5.47 17.61
CA LYS A 393 16.99 -6.75 17.79
C LYS A 393 17.33 -7.02 19.25
N SER A 394 17.96 -6.05 19.92
CA SER A 394 18.34 -6.18 21.33
C SER A 394 17.12 -6.39 22.24
N GLY A 395 15.98 -5.77 21.89
CA GLY A 395 14.69 -5.99 22.57
C GLY A 395 13.94 -7.26 22.15
N ARG A 396 14.46 -8.05 21.20
CA ARG A 396 13.80 -9.23 20.60
C ARG A 396 12.34 -8.97 20.20
N LEU A 397 12.09 -7.81 19.62
CA LEU A 397 10.75 -7.35 19.29
C LEU A 397 10.22 -8.05 18.02
N LYS A 398 9.01 -8.63 18.10
CA LYS A 398 8.19 -9.06 16.95
C LYS A 398 8.94 -9.93 15.94
N ILE A 399 9.33 -9.42 14.76
CA ILE A 399 10.08 -10.22 13.76
C ILE A 399 11.43 -10.72 14.28
N TRP A 400 11.92 -10.15 15.39
CA TRP A 400 13.13 -10.54 16.12
C TRP A 400 12.83 -11.43 17.34
N SER A 401 11.60 -11.86 17.58
CA SER A 401 11.22 -12.68 18.74
C SER A 401 11.76 -14.11 18.68
N THR A 402 11.79 -14.69 17.49
CA THR A 402 12.45 -15.97 17.16
C THR A 402 13.86 -15.77 16.62
N PHE A 403 14.43 -14.57 16.79
CA PHE A 403 15.84 -14.36 16.53
C PHE A 403 16.62 -15.10 17.61
N GLU A 404 17.00 -16.34 17.32
CA GLU A 404 18.13 -16.95 18.00
C GLU A 404 19.31 -16.07 17.65
N GLU A 405 19.89 -15.41 18.67
CA GLU A 405 21.29 -15.04 18.59
C GLU A 405 21.99 -16.30 18.10
N PRO A 406 22.66 -16.27 16.93
CA PRO A 406 23.47 -17.42 16.56
C PRO A 406 24.35 -17.69 17.78
N LYS A 407 24.25 -18.90 18.36
CA LYS A 407 25.28 -19.43 19.26
C LYS A 407 26.58 -18.98 18.66
N GLN A 408 27.44 -18.28 19.41
CA GLN A 408 28.71 -17.73 18.96
C GLN A 408 29.45 -18.68 17.97
N GLU A 409 29.06 -18.66 16.71
CA GLU A 409 30.00 -18.44 15.63
C GLU A 409 30.41 -17.02 15.90
N ALA A 410 31.69 -16.88 16.25
CA ALA A 410 32.34 -15.64 16.61
C ALA A 410 31.78 -14.49 15.77
N VAL A 411 31.69 -13.31 16.39
CA VAL A 411 31.65 -12.04 15.68
C VAL A 411 32.47 -12.21 14.40
N VAL A 412 31.82 -12.36 13.25
CA VAL A 412 32.49 -12.07 12.00
C VAL A 412 32.56 -10.56 12.07
N GLU A 413 33.62 -10.07 12.72
CA GLU A 413 34.24 -8.81 12.34
C GLU A 413 34.10 -8.76 10.82
N GLU A 414 33.67 -7.63 10.23
CA GLU A 414 33.93 -7.44 8.81
C GLU A 414 35.35 -7.96 8.60
N PRO A 415 35.54 -9.06 7.84
CA PRO A 415 36.78 -9.80 7.95
C PRO A 415 37.84 -8.77 7.63
N SER A 416 38.75 -8.55 8.59
CA SER A 416 39.70 -7.44 8.50
C SER A 416 40.51 -7.52 7.20
N GLU A 417 40.53 -8.72 6.61
CA GLU A 417 41.13 -9.10 5.35
C GLU A 417 40.10 -9.67 4.36
N ARG A 418 40.34 -9.44 3.05
CA ARG A 418 39.57 -10.02 1.95
C ARG A 418 39.62 -11.55 2.01
N GLN A 419 38.48 -12.20 2.15
CA GLN A 419 38.36 -13.65 2.00
C GLN A 419 38.29 -14.02 0.52
N VAL A 420 39.16 -14.93 0.11
CA VAL A 420 39.25 -15.41 -1.27
C VAL A 420 38.89 -16.89 -1.29
N ASN A 421 37.64 -17.19 -1.61
CA ASN A 421 37.10 -18.54 -1.72
C ASN A 421 36.71 -18.78 -3.16
N TYR A 422 37.69 -19.17 -3.98
CA TYR A 422 37.45 -19.44 -5.39
C TYR A 422 36.54 -20.65 -5.58
N CYS A 423 35.52 -20.48 -6.43
CA CYS A 423 34.80 -21.58 -7.04
C CYS A 423 35.10 -21.64 -8.53
N ASN A 424 35.29 -22.86 -9.05
CA ASN A 424 35.46 -23.11 -10.47
C ASN A 424 34.13 -22.88 -11.19
N VAL A 425 34.12 -21.96 -12.14
CA VAL A 425 32.95 -21.68 -12.96
C VAL A 425 33.29 -21.68 -14.44
N ILE A 426 32.30 -22.02 -15.27
CA ILE A 426 32.33 -21.81 -16.71
C ILE A 426 31.41 -20.65 -17.06
N ILE A 427 31.90 -19.70 -17.86
CA ILE A 427 31.08 -18.57 -18.32
C ILE A 427 30.32 -18.99 -19.57
N THR A 428 29.00 -18.89 -19.52
CA THR A 428 28.10 -19.40 -20.57
C THR A 428 27.42 -18.31 -21.39
N GLU A 429 27.40 -17.08 -20.90
CA GLU A 429 26.86 -15.93 -21.63
C GLU A 429 27.49 -14.64 -21.10
N VAL A 430 27.78 -13.70 -22.00
CA VAL A 430 28.11 -12.31 -21.64
C VAL A 430 27.05 -11.40 -22.24
N THR A 431 26.48 -10.52 -21.41
CA THR A 431 25.39 -9.64 -21.81
C THR A 431 25.90 -8.30 -22.31
N ASN A 432 25.09 -7.62 -23.12
CA ASN A 432 25.35 -6.25 -23.57
C ASN A 432 25.32 -5.21 -22.43
N GLN A 433 25.03 -5.63 -21.19
CA GLN A 433 24.99 -4.77 -20.00
C GLN A 433 26.25 -4.91 -19.15
N PHE A 434 27.32 -5.53 -19.69
CA PHE A 434 28.56 -5.79 -18.97
C PHE A 434 28.36 -6.67 -17.72
N THR A 435 27.38 -7.57 -17.80
CA THR A 435 27.16 -8.67 -16.86
C THR A 435 27.37 -9.99 -17.59
N PHE A 436 27.50 -11.08 -16.85
CA PHE A 436 27.71 -12.40 -17.44
C PHE A 436 27.02 -13.48 -16.61
N PHE A 437 26.71 -14.60 -17.25
CA PHE A 437 26.17 -15.79 -16.58
C PHE A 437 27.26 -16.84 -16.43
N ALA A 438 27.27 -17.46 -15.26
CA ALA A 438 28.22 -18.51 -14.92
C ALA A 438 27.51 -19.73 -14.35
N GLN A 439 28.03 -20.91 -14.68
CA GLN A 439 27.68 -22.20 -14.08
C GLN A 439 28.84 -22.70 -13.22
N LYS A 440 28.55 -23.40 -12.13
CA LYS A 440 29.60 -24.08 -11.36
C LYS A 440 30.03 -25.35 -12.09
N VAL A 441 31.35 -25.54 -12.21
CA VAL A 441 31.91 -26.72 -12.87
C VAL A 441 31.51 -28.01 -12.14
N ASP A 442 31.44 -27.97 -10.81
CA ASP A 442 31.09 -29.12 -9.97
C ASP A 442 29.65 -29.63 -10.20
N ASP A 443 28.74 -28.75 -10.61
CA ASP A 443 27.33 -29.09 -10.88
C ASP A 443 27.13 -29.60 -12.33
N GLY A 444 28.16 -29.52 -13.18
CA GLY A 444 28.14 -29.90 -14.60
C GLY A 444 27.59 -31.31 -14.87
N PRO A 445 28.09 -32.37 -14.21
CA PRO A 445 27.60 -33.73 -14.44
C PRO A 445 26.10 -33.90 -14.11
N GLN A 446 25.60 -33.17 -13.11
CA GLN A 446 24.19 -33.22 -12.75
C GLN A 446 23.33 -32.50 -13.81
N LEU A 447 23.81 -31.37 -14.33
CA LEU A 447 23.16 -30.62 -15.41
C LEU A 447 23.10 -31.46 -16.70
N GLU A 448 24.21 -32.07 -17.11
CA GLU A 448 24.27 -32.94 -18.29
C GLU A 448 23.25 -34.08 -18.20
N LYS A 449 23.26 -34.80 -17.07
CA LYS A 449 22.30 -35.88 -16.82
C LYS A 449 20.85 -35.40 -16.91
N MET A 450 20.53 -34.26 -16.30
CA MET A 450 19.18 -33.70 -16.32
C MET A 450 18.77 -33.28 -17.74
N MET A 451 19.67 -32.70 -18.52
CA MET A 451 19.39 -32.32 -19.91
C MET A 451 19.13 -33.54 -20.79
N ASP A 452 19.88 -34.62 -20.62
CA ASP A 452 19.66 -35.87 -21.36
C ASP A 452 18.32 -36.52 -21.01
N GLU A 453 17.95 -36.54 -19.73
CA GLU A 453 16.64 -37.03 -19.28
C GLU A 453 15.50 -36.15 -19.81
N LEU A 454 15.65 -34.81 -19.80
CA LEU A 454 14.67 -33.88 -20.35
C LEU A 454 14.47 -34.09 -21.84
N ARG A 455 15.57 -34.18 -22.60
CA ARG A 455 15.50 -34.40 -24.07
C ARG A 455 14.82 -35.71 -24.38
N LYS A 456 15.19 -36.81 -23.70
CA LYS A 456 14.57 -38.13 -23.87
C LYS A 456 13.08 -38.12 -23.56
N GLU A 457 12.67 -37.43 -22.49
CA GLU A 457 11.24 -37.29 -22.13
C GLU A 457 10.48 -36.50 -23.21
N MET A 458 11.03 -35.39 -23.68
CA MET A 458 10.41 -34.54 -24.70
C MET A 458 10.38 -35.20 -26.09
N GLU A 459 11.29 -36.13 -26.38
CA GLU A 459 11.27 -36.98 -27.57
C GLU A 459 10.25 -38.12 -27.46
N SER A 460 10.16 -38.76 -26.29
CA SER A 460 9.20 -39.84 -26.04
C SER A 460 7.77 -39.34 -25.98
N ASN A 461 7.58 -38.11 -25.50
CA ASN A 461 6.30 -37.42 -25.37
C ASN A 461 6.32 -36.05 -26.08
N PRO A 462 6.31 -36.02 -27.43
CA PRO A 462 6.39 -34.77 -28.18
C PRO A 462 5.23 -33.82 -27.84
N PRO A 463 5.51 -32.53 -27.54
CA PRO A 463 4.48 -31.58 -27.20
C PRO A 463 3.58 -31.29 -28.42
N LEU A 464 2.27 -31.39 -28.23
CA LEU A 464 1.28 -31.07 -29.27
C LEU A 464 1.26 -29.55 -29.52
N PRO A 465 1.35 -29.09 -30.79
CA PRO A 465 1.24 -27.68 -31.12
C PRO A 465 -0.03 -27.04 -30.55
N GLY A 466 0.12 -25.94 -29.79
CA GLY A 466 -1.01 -25.22 -29.18
C GLY A 466 -1.52 -25.79 -27.85
N ALA A 467 -1.04 -26.95 -27.39
CA ALA A 467 -1.42 -27.51 -26.09
C ALA A 467 -0.87 -26.71 -24.90
N TYR A 468 0.19 -25.93 -25.13
CA TYR A 468 0.78 -25.04 -24.14
C TYR A 468 0.62 -23.59 -24.57
N THR A 469 0.05 -22.75 -23.70
CA THR A 469 -0.05 -21.30 -23.90
C THR A 469 0.93 -20.60 -22.96
N PRO A 470 2.13 -20.20 -23.42
CA PRO A 470 3.14 -19.59 -22.57
C PRO A 470 2.66 -18.25 -21.99
N LYS A 471 2.92 -18.02 -20.71
CA LYS A 471 2.68 -16.73 -20.04
C LYS A 471 3.99 -16.21 -19.45
N ARG A 472 4.09 -14.88 -19.36
CA ARG A 472 5.24 -14.23 -18.72
C ARG A 472 5.43 -14.75 -17.29
N GLY A 473 6.65 -15.20 -17.00
CA GLY A 473 7.07 -15.75 -15.72
C GLY A 473 7.02 -17.28 -15.66
N ASP A 474 6.39 -17.95 -16.62
CA ASP A 474 6.28 -19.41 -16.63
C ASP A 474 7.66 -20.06 -16.79
N LEU A 475 7.88 -21.14 -16.04
CA LEU A 475 8.96 -22.08 -16.26
C LEU A 475 8.50 -23.11 -17.29
N CYS A 476 9.21 -23.20 -18.41
CA CYS A 476 8.85 -23.98 -19.59
C CYS A 476 10.03 -24.77 -20.14
N ALA A 477 9.77 -25.66 -21.08
CA ALA A 477 10.79 -26.22 -21.95
C ALA A 477 10.76 -25.43 -23.27
N SER A 478 11.91 -25.11 -23.84
CA SER A 478 11.99 -24.50 -25.17
C SER A 478 13.06 -25.15 -26.02
N LYS A 479 12.82 -25.23 -27.33
CA LYS A 479 13.87 -25.57 -28.29
C LYS A 479 14.81 -24.39 -28.49
N PHE A 480 16.11 -24.64 -28.37
CA PHE A 480 17.14 -23.68 -28.73
C PHE A 480 17.36 -23.69 -30.23
N SER A 481 17.47 -22.52 -30.87
CA SER A 481 17.64 -22.47 -32.34
C SER A 481 18.99 -22.99 -32.82
N GLY A 482 20.03 -22.95 -31.98
CA GLY A 482 21.39 -23.36 -32.36
C GLY A 482 21.55 -24.85 -32.63
N ASP A 483 20.81 -25.71 -31.90
CA ASP A 483 20.94 -27.17 -31.97
C ASP A 483 19.59 -27.91 -32.09
N SER A 484 18.48 -27.17 -32.04
CA SER A 484 17.11 -27.72 -32.03
C SER A 484 16.78 -28.65 -30.85
N GLN A 485 17.57 -28.62 -29.78
CA GLN A 485 17.38 -29.43 -28.57
C GLN A 485 16.52 -28.71 -27.54
N TRP A 486 15.88 -29.48 -26.65
CA TRP A 486 15.04 -28.95 -25.57
C TRP A 486 15.86 -28.56 -24.35
N TYR A 487 15.57 -27.39 -23.80
CA TYR A 487 16.20 -26.83 -22.61
C TYR A 487 15.16 -26.27 -21.65
N ARG A 488 15.53 -26.16 -20.37
CA ARG A 488 14.71 -25.43 -19.40
C ARG A 488 14.83 -23.93 -19.63
N ALA A 489 13.68 -23.27 -19.69
CA ALA A 489 13.60 -21.85 -19.98
C ALA A 489 12.55 -21.16 -19.12
N LYS A 490 12.65 -19.83 -19.03
CA LYS A 490 11.66 -18.96 -18.40
C LYS A 490 11.15 -17.95 -19.39
N VAL A 491 9.83 -17.83 -19.51
CA VAL A 491 9.20 -16.86 -20.41
C VAL A 491 9.35 -15.44 -19.83
N LEU A 492 10.05 -14.56 -20.55
CA LEU A 492 10.26 -13.17 -20.16
C LEU A 492 9.16 -12.26 -20.70
N LYS A 493 8.72 -12.51 -21.95
CA LYS A 493 7.68 -11.74 -22.65
C LYS A 493 7.02 -12.63 -23.71
N VAL A 494 5.75 -12.36 -24.01
CA VAL A 494 5.03 -12.99 -25.14
C VAL A 494 4.35 -11.88 -25.94
N GLU A 495 4.59 -11.85 -27.25
CA GLU A 495 4.04 -10.84 -28.15
C GLU A 495 3.95 -11.40 -29.58
N ASN A 496 2.84 -11.16 -30.28
CA ASN A 496 2.65 -11.50 -31.70
C ASN A 496 3.01 -12.95 -32.07
N GLY A 497 2.65 -13.92 -31.22
CA GLY A 497 2.94 -15.34 -31.46
C GLY A 497 4.41 -15.74 -31.27
N LYS A 498 5.24 -14.83 -30.75
CA LYS A 498 6.62 -15.09 -30.32
C LYS A 498 6.74 -14.97 -28.79
N ALA A 499 7.66 -15.71 -28.23
CA ALA A 499 8.04 -15.65 -26.83
C ALA A 499 9.53 -15.28 -26.72
N ASN A 500 9.82 -14.26 -25.92
CA ASN A 500 11.18 -13.98 -25.46
C ASN A 500 11.43 -14.85 -24.24
N ILE A 501 12.46 -15.69 -24.28
CA ILE A 501 12.78 -16.66 -23.24
C ILE A 501 14.20 -16.47 -22.71
N LEU A 502 14.42 -16.91 -21.47
CA LEU A 502 15.74 -17.05 -20.84
C LEU A 502 16.01 -18.53 -20.61
N PHE A 503 17.08 -19.07 -21.16
CA PHE A 503 17.52 -20.43 -20.83
C PHE A 503 18.14 -20.41 -19.43
N ILE A 504 17.39 -20.89 -18.43
CA ILE A 504 17.74 -20.66 -17.02
C ILE A 504 19.00 -21.39 -16.58
N ASP A 505 19.44 -22.36 -17.37
CA ASP A 505 20.65 -23.12 -17.09
C ASP A 505 21.88 -22.55 -17.78
N PHE A 506 21.73 -21.67 -18.79
CA PHE A 506 22.85 -21.11 -19.58
C PHE A 506 22.91 -19.57 -19.59
N GLY A 507 21.81 -18.89 -19.29
CA GLY A 507 21.76 -17.42 -19.16
C GLY A 507 21.47 -16.65 -20.46
N ASN A 508 21.65 -17.28 -21.62
CA ASN A 508 21.33 -16.67 -22.90
C ASN A 508 19.82 -16.50 -23.10
N LYS A 509 19.45 -15.47 -23.86
CA LYS A 509 18.05 -15.11 -24.17
C LYS A 509 17.78 -15.27 -25.66
N GLU A 510 16.56 -15.65 -26.01
CA GLU A 510 16.17 -15.86 -27.40
C GLU A 510 14.71 -15.46 -27.64
N ASP A 511 14.42 -14.90 -28.82
CA ASP A 511 13.05 -14.78 -29.34
C ASP A 511 12.71 -16.01 -30.17
N THR A 512 11.77 -16.83 -29.69
CA THR A 512 11.35 -18.06 -30.37
C THR A 512 9.84 -18.07 -30.64
N LEU A 513 9.39 -18.92 -31.55
CA LEU A 513 7.96 -19.10 -31.82
C LEU A 513 7.30 -19.82 -30.63
N ILE A 514 6.05 -19.49 -30.32
CA ILE A 514 5.30 -20.19 -29.25
C ILE A 514 5.18 -21.71 -29.50
N THR A 515 5.30 -22.15 -30.76
CA THR A 515 5.31 -23.57 -31.15
C THR A 515 6.55 -24.32 -30.70
N ASN A 516 7.65 -23.60 -30.42
CA ASN A 516 8.89 -24.17 -29.90
C ASN A 516 8.94 -24.17 -28.37
N VAL A 517 7.86 -23.72 -27.72
CA VAL A 517 7.75 -23.66 -26.26
C VAL A 517 6.71 -24.66 -25.79
N ALA A 518 7.07 -25.43 -24.76
CA ALA A 518 6.23 -26.48 -24.19
C ALA A 518 6.18 -26.39 -22.66
N ALA A 519 5.17 -27.04 -22.07
CA ALA A 519 5.11 -27.17 -20.62
C ALA A 519 6.32 -27.98 -20.13
N LEU A 520 7.03 -27.47 -19.13
CA LEU A 520 8.13 -28.23 -18.51
C LEU A 520 7.54 -29.40 -17.69
N PRO A 521 7.93 -30.67 -17.95
CA PRO A 521 7.48 -31.80 -17.14
C PRO A 521 7.85 -31.61 -15.67
N SER A 522 6.98 -32.06 -14.76
CA SER A 522 7.10 -31.75 -13.33
C SER A 522 8.40 -32.25 -12.69
N ALA A 523 8.95 -33.36 -13.18
CA ALA A 523 10.22 -33.93 -12.72
C ALA A 523 11.41 -32.96 -12.85
N PHE A 524 11.40 -32.08 -13.86
CA PHE A 524 12.51 -31.15 -14.15
C PHE A 524 12.35 -29.76 -13.50
N ARG A 525 11.28 -29.56 -12.72
CA ARG A 525 11.00 -28.28 -12.03
C ARG A 525 11.73 -28.13 -10.69
N THR A 526 12.23 -29.22 -10.12
CA THR A 526 12.80 -29.26 -8.77
C THR A 526 14.26 -28.81 -8.72
N MET A 527 15.03 -29.06 -9.77
CA MET A 527 16.43 -28.65 -9.84
C MET A 527 16.52 -27.11 -9.94
N PRO A 528 17.38 -26.44 -9.15
CA PRO A 528 17.62 -25.00 -9.29
C PRO A 528 18.14 -24.62 -10.68
N SER A 529 17.99 -23.34 -11.06
CA SER A 529 18.65 -22.79 -12.25
C SER A 529 20.17 -22.92 -12.12
N GLN A 530 20.83 -23.42 -13.15
CA GLN A 530 22.27 -23.65 -13.12
C GLN A 530 23.11 -22.44 -13.52
N ALA A 531 22.55 -21.49 -14.29
CA ALA A 531 23.22 -20.25 -14.62
C ALA A 531 22.79 -19.12 -13.66
N THR A 532 23.76 -18.41 -13.12
CA THR A 532 23.54 -17.22 -12.28
C THR A 532 24.22 -16.00 -12.91
N GLU A 533 23.53 -14.86 -12.91
CA GLU A 533 24.05 -13.60 -13.41
C GLU A 533 24.96 -12.92 -12.38
N TYR A 534 26.13 -12.46 -12.82
CA TYR A 534 27.15 -11.79 -12.03
C TYR A 534 27.66 -10.53 -12.72
N ALA A 535 28.31 -9.66 -11.95
CA ALA A 535 29.03 -8.48 -12.44
C ALA A 535 30.46 -8.47 -11.89
N LEU A 536 31.39 -7.81 -12.59
CA LEU A 536 32.75 -7.63 -12.06
C LEU A 536 32.77 -6.63 -10.89
N ALA A 537 33.46 -6.97 -9.82
CA ALA A 537 33.61 -6.14 -8.63
C ALA A 537 34.56 -4.96 -8.89
N GLY A 538 34.24 -3.77 -8.37
CA GLY A 538 35.13 -2.60 -8.43
C GLY A 538 35.32 -2.00 -9.83
N ILE A 539 34.44 -2.30 -10.79
CA ILE A 539 34.52 -1.82 -12.17
C ILE A 539 33.31 -0.96 -12.52
N ALA A 540 33.58 0.19 -13.14
CA ALA A 540 32.60 1.05 -13.77
C ALA A 540 32.83 1.10 -15.29
N LEU A 541 31.73 1.16 -16.03
CA LEU A 541 31.77 1.39 -17.47
C LEU A 541 32.09 2.86 -17.78
N PRO A 542 32.80 3.14 -18.90
CA PRO A 542 32.99 4.50 -19.38
C PRO A 542 31.63 5.16 -19.74
N PRO A 543 31.54 6.50 -19.76
CA PRO A 543 30.27 7.19 -20.04
C PRO A 543 29.83 7.08 -21.51
N ASP A 544 30.79 7.02 -22.42
CA ASP A 544 30.61 6.95 -23.87
C ASP A 544 30.12 5.57 -24.34
N GLU A 545 29.18 5.53 -25.28
CA GLU A 545 28.54 4.28 -25.73
C GLU A 545 29.46 3.39 -26.58
N ASP A 546 30.29 3.98 -27.45
CA ASP A 546 31.22 3.20 -28.27
C ASP A 546 32.27 2.52 -27.38
N SER A 547 32.78 3.25 -26.39
CA SER A 547 33.72 2.74 -25.38
C SER A 547 33.09 1.65 -24.49
N LYS A 548 31.79 1.76 -24.18
CA LYS A 548 31.06 0.69 -23.46
C LYS A 548 30.99 -0.58 -24.30
N GLN A 549 30.68 -0.45 -25.58
CA GLN A 549 30.61 -1.60 -26.48
C GLN A 549 31.98 -2.26 -26.62
N GLU A 550 33.06 -1.48 -26.80
CA GLU A 550 34.44 -1.99 -26.80
C GLU A 550 34.77 -2.76 -25.51
N ALA A 551 34.34 -2.25 -24.35
CA ALA A 551 34.55 -2.94 -23.06
C ALA A 551 33.77 -4.27 -22.97
N VAL A 552 32.52 -4.31 -23.44
CA VAL A 552 31.71 -5.54 -23.50
C VAL A 552 32.34 -6.57 -24.44
N ASP A 553 32.77 -6.14 -25.62
CA ASP A 553 33.40 -7.02 -26.62
C ASP A 553 34.71 -7.60 -26.07
N GLN A 554 35.51 -6.79 -25.40
CA GLN A 554 36.73 -7.25 -24.75
C GLN A 554 36.43 -8.23 -23.61
N LEU A 555 35.44 -7.93 -22.75
CA LEU A 555 35.01 -8.84 -21.70
C LEU A 555 34.60 -10.19 -22.30
N TYR A 556 33.78 -10.18 -23.35
CA TYR A 556 33.35 -11.38 -24.07
C TYR A 556 34.55 -12.21 -24.54
N ASN A 557 35.53 -11.58 -25.20
CA ASN A 557 36.73 -12.26 -25.69
C ASN A 557 37.57 -12.87 -24.55
N ASP A 558 37.62 -12.18 -23.41
CA ASP A 558 38.44 -12.60 -22.27
C ASP A 558 37.83 -13.73 -21.45
N ILE A 559 36.49 -13.87 -21.40
CA ILE A 559 35.83 -14.80 -20.47
C ILE A 559 34.89 -15.83 -21.09
N MET A 560 34.33 -15.60 -22.29
CA MET A 560 33.29 -16.46 -22.85
C MET A 560 33.79 -17.90 -23.04
N ASN A 561 33.00 -18.89 -22.61
CA ASN A 561 33.30 -20.32 -22.69
C ASN A 561 34.63 -20.73 -22.02
N ARG A 562 35.16 -19.93 -21.09
CA ARG A 562 36.36 -20.27 -20.31
C ARG A 562 35.99 -20.76 -18.91
N ASN A 563 36.80 -21.68 -18.41
CA ASN A 563 36.82 -22.05 -16.99
C ASN A 563 37.64 -21.02 -16.22
N LEU A 564 37.02 -20.38 -15.23
CA LEU A 564 37.63 -19.32 -14.43
C LEU A 564 37.42 -19.60 -12.94
N LEU A 565 38.33 -19.04 -12.13
CA LEU A 565 38.20 -19.00 -10.69
C LEU A 565 37.39 -17.75 -10.31
N MET A 566 36.20 -17.95 -9.76
CA MET A 566 35.32 -16.86 -9.33
C MET A 566 35.36 -16.72 -7.81
N ASN A 567 35.60 -15.51 -7.31
CA ASN A 567 35.43 -15.18 -5.90
C ASN A 567 34.31 -14.16 -5.74
N LYS A 568 33.34 -14.44 -4.88
CA LYS A 568 32.23 -13.52 -4.60
C LYS A 568 32.67 -12.44 -3.61
N GLU A 569 32.59 -11.18 -4.02
CA GLU A 569 33.09 -10.06 -3.22
C GLU A 569 31.98 -9.39 -2.40
N TYR A 570 30.90 -8.95 -3.05
CA TYR A 570 29.79 -8.26 -2.40
C TYR A 570 28.50 -8.37 -3.22
N LYS A 571 27.36 -8.04 -2.61
CA LYS A 571 26.08 -7.99 -3.33
C LYS A 571 25.97 -6.66 -4.11
N GLY A 572 25.74 -6.73 -5.41
CA GLY A 572 25.43 -5.56 -6.23
C GLY A 572 23.92 -5.25 -6.28
N ILE A 573 23.55 -4.23 -7.05
CA ILE A 573 22.14 -3.78 -7.18
C ILE A 573 21.29 -4.83 -7.91
N ASN A 574 21.82 -5.38 -9.00
CA ASN A 574 21.11 -6.30 -9.90
C ASN A 574 21.68 -7.72 -9.87
N ALA A 575 22.98 -7.85 -9.64
CA ALA A 575 23.73 -9.10 -9.65
C ALA A 575 24.79 -9.07 -8.54
N ASP A 576 25.25 -10.25 -8.10
CA ASP A 576 26.38 -10.32 -7.18
C ASP A 576 27.67 -9.88 -7.88
N CYS A 577 28.50 -9.10 -7.19
CA CYS A 577 29.77 -8.61 -7.70
C CYS A 577 30.90 -9.58 -7.32
N VAL A 578 31.69 -9.97 -8.31
CA VAL A 578 32.71 -11.02 -8.18
C VAL A 578 34.03 -10.58 -8.83
N THR A 579 35.14 -11.17 -8.38
CA THR A 579 36.39 -11.15 -9.16
C THR A 579 36.54 -12.45 -9.91
N LEU A 580 36.87 -12.36 -11.20
CA LEU A 580 37.21 -13.51 -12.03
C LEU A 580 38.73 -13.57 -12.22
N VAL A 581 39.28 -14.76 -12.09
CA VAL A 581 40.69 -15.03 -12.26
C VAL A 581 40.87 -16.15 -13.28
N ALA A 582 41.65 -15.88 -14.33
CA ALA A 582 42.16 -16.90 -15.23
C ALA A 582 43.41 -17.52 -14.62
N GLU A 583 43.48 -18.86 -14.63
CA GLU A 583 44.67 -19.60 -14.25
C GLU A 583 45.31 -20.13 -15.54
N ASP A 584 46.26 -19.34 -16.07
CA ASP A 584 47.00 -19.68 -17.28
C ASP A 584 48.43 -20.12 -16.89
N GLY A 585 49.22 -20.63 -17.83
CA GLY A 585 50.59 -21.13 -17.58
C GLY A 585 51.55 -20.09 -16.95
N ASP A 586 51.22 -18.79 -17.08
CA ASP A 586 51.98 -17.66 -16.54
C ASP A 586 51.51 -17.22 -15.14
N GLY A 587 50.48 -17.85 -14.57
CA GLY A 587 49.96 -17.59 -13.24
C GLY A 587 48.47 -17.20 -13.20
N LYS A 588 48.06 -16.59 -12.07
CA LYS A 588 46.69 -16.16 -11.82
C LYS A 588 46.49 -14.70 -12.24
N ASN A 589 45.65 -14.48 -13.25
CA ASN A 589 45.37 -13.17 -13.83
C ASN A 589 43.95 -12.72 -13.50
N ASP A 590 43.79 -11.60 -12.80
CA ASP A 590 42.49 -10.99 -12.51
C ASP A 590 41.96 -10.27 -13.78
N ILE A 591 40.83 -10.74 -14.29
CA ILE A 591 40.21 -10.22 -15.52
C ILE A 591 39.83 -8.74 -15.37
N GLY A 592 39.30 -8.34 -14.20
CA GLY A 592 38.94 -6.96 -13.93
C GLY A 592 40.16 -6.04 -13.93
N GLN A 593 41.25 -6.51 -13.33
CA GLN A 593 42.53 -5.79 -13.35
C GLN A 593 43.11 -5.68 -14.76
N MET A 594 42.98 -6.72 -15.60
CA MET A 594 43.43 -6.68 -16.99
C MET A 594 42.66 -5.64 -17.82
N LEU A 595 41.34 -5.60 -17.69
CA LEU A 595 40.50 -4.63 -18.38
C LEU A 595 40.85 -3.18 -17.99
N LEU A 596 41.10 -2.95 -16.71
CA LEU A 596 41.59 -1.66 -16.19
C LEU A 596 42.98 -1.31 -16.73
N GLY A 597 43.90 -2.28 -16.71
CA GLY A 597 45.29 -2.12 -17.17
C GLY A 597 45.41 -1.87 -18.66
N ASN A 598 44.44 -2.35 -19.45
CA ASN A 598 44.33 -2.07 -20.88
C ASN A 598 43.48 -0.83 -21.17
N GLY A 599 42.88 -0.17 -20.17
CA GLY A 599 42.13 1.06 -20.35
C GLY A 599 40.76 0.89 -21.02
N PHE A 600 40.09 -0.26 -20.88
CA PHE A 600 38.72 -0.44 -21.39
C PHE A 600 37.65 0.06 -20.41
N VAL A 601 37.95 0.07 -19.11
CA VAL A 601 37.00 0.36 -18.03
C VAL A 601 37.61 1.28 -16.97
N LEU A 602 36.76 1.74 -16.06
CA LEU A 602 37.11 2.63 -14.95
C LEU A 602 37.03 1.91 -13.61
N VAL A 603 37.82 2.34 -12.63
CA VAL A 603 37.74 1.86 -11.25
C VAL A 603 36.47 2.41 -10.58
N ASP A 604 35.62 1.53 -10.05
CA ASP A 604 34.54 1.90 -9.13
C ASP A 604 35.03 1.80 -7.67
N ASN A 605 35.31 2.95 -7.06
CA ASN A 605 35.95 3.00 -5.75
C ASN A 605 35.07 2.45 -4.63
N ARG A 606 35.63 1.48 -3.89
CA ARG A 606 35.01 0.85 -2.72
C ARG A 606 35.67 1.33 -1.43
N LYS A 607 34.85 1.59 -0.40
CA LYS A 607 35.31 2.11 0.90
C LYS A 607 35.55 1.01 1.93
N GLU A 608 35.12 -0.21 1.64
CA GLU A 608 35.27 -1.36 2.53
C GLU A 608 36.74 -1.69 2.76
N ARG A 609 37.17 -1.69 4.03
CA ARG A 609 38.57 -1.87 4.42
C ARG A 609 39.16 -3.18 3.88
N ARG A 610 38.37 -4.26 3.89
CA ARG A 610 38.79 -5.58 3.36
C ARG A 610 39.19 -5.54 1.89
N LEU A 611 38.59 -4.65 1.08
CA LEU A 611 38.86 -4.52 -0.35
C LEU A 611 39.96 -3.51 -0.67
N ALA A 612 40.52 -2.81 0.33
CA ALA A 612 41.48 -1.73 0.11
C ALA A 612 42.69 -2.14 -0.74
N LYS A 613 43.21 -3.36 -0.53
CA LYS A 613 44.32 -3.89 -1.35
C LYS A 613 43.90 -4.11 -2.80
N LEU A 614 42.75 -4.76 -3.04
CA LEU A 614 42.20 -4.98 -4.38
C LEU A 614 41.99 -3.64 -5.10
N MET A 615 41.40 -2.66 -4.41
CA MET A 615 41.17 -1.32 -4.98
C MET A 615 42.47 -0.58 -5.28
N ALA A 616 43.48 -0.70 -4.43
CA ALA A 616 44.80 -0.13 -4.70
C ALA A 616 45.46 -0.76 -5.92
N ASP A 617 45.29 -2.08 -6.12
CA ASP A 617 45.82 -2.81 -7.28
C ASP A 617 45.09 -2.38 -8.58
N TYR A 618 43.77 -2.19 -8.49
CA TYR A 618 42.93 -1.72 -9.59
C TYR A 618 43.26 -0.27 -9.97
N GLN A 619 43.45 0.62 -8.99
CA GLN A 619 43.89 1.99 -9.24
C GLN A 619 45.25 2.01 -9.92
N ARG A 620 46.23 1.19 -9.48
CA ARG A 620 47.54 1.12 -10.15
C ARG A 620 47.44 0.62 -11.59
N ALA A 621 46.55 -0.32 -11.87
CA ALA A 621 46.30 -0.78 -13.24
C ALA A 621 45.72 0.36 -14.10
N GLN A 622 44.75 1.10 -13.59
CA GLN A 622 44.19 2.25 -14.29
C GLN A 622 45.23 3.37 -14.52
N GLU A 623 46.04 3.71 -13.52
CA GLU A 623 47.11 4.71 -13.66
C GLU A 623 48.15 4.30 -14.72
N LYS A 624 48.45 3.00 -14.83
CA LYS A 624 49.29 2.48 -15.92
C LYS A 624 48.63 2.74 -17.27
N ALA A 625 47.36 2.39 -17.44
CA ALA A 625 46.62 2.61 -18.69
C ALA A 625 46.54 4.10 -19.07
N LYS A 626 46.34 4.99 -18.08
CA LYS A 626 46.38 6.45 -18.24
C LYS A 626 47.74 6.92 -18.77
N LYS A 627 48.83 6.49 -18.13
CA LYS A 627 50.20 6.87 -18.51
C LYS A 627 50.57 6.37 -19.91
N GLU A 628 50.13 5.17 -20.26
CA GLU A 628 50.38 4.54 -21.56
C GLU A 628 49.39 4.98 -22.65
N ARG A 629 48.39 5.81 -22.31
CA ARG A 629 47.34 6.33 -23.20
C ARG A 629 46.57 5.23 -23.94
N LEU A 630 46.20 4.18 -23.22
CA LEU A 630 45.49 3.04 -23.79
C LEU A 630 43.98 3.30 -23.88
N ASN A 631 43.36 2.90 -25.00
CA ASN A 631 41.90 2.88 -25.22
C ASN A 631 41.18 4.17 -24.79
N ILE A 632 40.41 4.17 -23.70
CA ILE A 632 39.64 5.35 -23.25
C ILE A 632 40.55 6.54 -22.88
N TRP A 633 41.83 6.29 -22.64
CA TRP A 633 42.84 7.30 -22.29
C TRP A 633 43.61 7.87 -23.50
N ARG A 634 43.30 7.42 -24.72
CA ARG A 634 44.05 7.79 -25.94
C ARG A 634 44.06 9.28 -26.24
N TYR A 635 43.04 10.02 -25.80
CA TYR A 635 42.87 11.45 -26.03
C TYR A 635 43.14 12.32 -24.79
N GLY A 636 43.65 11.74 -23.70
CA GLY A 636 43.87 12.45 -22.43
C GLY A 636 42.96 11.95 -21.30
N ASP A 637 43.08 12.57 -20.13
CA ASP A 637 42.29 12.23 -18.95
C ASP A 637 40.97 13.00 -18.96
N PHE A 638 39.89 12.35 -19.43
CA PHE A 638 38.55 12.91 -19.44
C PHE A 638 37.87 12.91 -18.05
N THR A 639 38.54 12.37 -17.03
CA THR A 639 38.04 12.37 -15.64
C THR A 639 38.54 13.57 -14.85
N GLU A 640 39.57 14.28 -15.34
CA GLU A 640 39.96 15.57 -14.81
C GLU A 640 38.94 16.62 -15.25
N ASP A 641 38.39 17.33 -14.27
CA ASP A 641 37.42 18.40 -14.48
C ASP A 641 38.13 19.55 -15.21
N ASP A 642 37.97 19.65 -16.54
CA ASP A 642 38.48 20.74 -17.40
C ASP A 642 38.13 22.14 -16.84
N ALA A 643 37.18 22.24 -15.91
CA ALA A 643 36.82 23.45 -15.19
C ALA A 643 37.99 24.14 -14.46
N LYS A 644 39.01 23.38 -14.00
CA LYS A 644 40.19 23.98 -13.36
C LYS A 644 41.11 24.70 -14.36
N GLU A 645 41.17 24.24 -15.61
CA GLU A 645 42.04 24.83 -16.64
C GLU A 645 41.43 26.12 -17.22
N PHE A 646 40.11 26.28 -17.14
CA PHE A 646 39.39 27.49 -17.59
C PHE A 646 39.00 28.46 -16.45
N GLY A 647 39.55 28.28 -15.24
CA GLY A 647 39.47 29.29 -14.18
C GLY A 647 38.09 29.49 -13.53
N TYR A 648 37.15 28.57 -13.72
CA TYR A 648 35.86 28.61 -13.00
C TYR A 648 35.92 27.68 -11.79
N SER A 649 36.32 28.23 -10.64
CA SER A 649 36.09 27.59 -9.35
C SER A 649 34.62 27.75 -8.95
N ARG A 650 33.93 26.64 -8.67
CA ARG A 650 32.65 26.66 -7.97
C ARG A 650 32.80 26.99 -6.49
#